data_AF-A0A482VC28-F1
#
_entry.id   AF-A0A482VC28-F1
#
_cell.length_a   1.000
_cell.length_b   1.000
_cell.length_c   1.000
_cell.angle_alpha   90.00
_cell.angle_beta   90.00
_cell.angle_gamma   90.00
#
_symmetry.space_group_name_H-M   'P 1'
#
loop_
_entity.id
_entity.type
_entity.pdbx_description
1 polymer ?
#
loop_
_entity_poly.entity_id
_entity_poly.type
_entity_poly.pdbx_seq_one_letter_code
_entity_poly.pdbx_strand_id
1 'polypeptide(L)'
;MEVDYSTFSVEKKPLDQPPLDELAKVLNKGLKSNFQEVEVSVVDCPDLTLEPFTLARKGLNGHPKLVEIGGVPYLLPLVQKKKVYDLKKITTIVKANPAFIIGAGAGPHPYAGVNCEGILNLSIENGVVDQQTRISKVNPENESIPIQEVLPNSETRVALLANLFFCEGTPGKVLKIHAKKRTGKNDFIASIRQTLVNEYKNKVVGMGGVFLLKEGKAKQHVMRDFSKIPINTDDELNNWLKFYNMSAPLITVGTLINNDHGLDLRVQHFHGFSHHGEAGHYHIDVTPETVEYLGYFNTAEEIYRIDRPVETHQTTAAVLNMGGTFLYFAYGSNLLAKRIHINNPSAIRIGIGKLMQQQKNMPLFSYVKSQGNTLVLLDNQVIRETHSIFFKSLQERGYNLNFKIADDSSLVLSKYGEYLYDNLIIFAPAVEEFGGTLNVETITQFIDEGGNVLVAGNSATGDVLRELASECGFEVDEEGAFVIDHLNYDTSDEGQHTKLVISPDNLIDAPVIVGPKRDVKPLLYQGTGILADPENPLVLPFLTADSTSYSYIPEQPIKEYPHAVGKDTILIAGLQARNNARVVFSGSLLFFSDEFFMSSVAKSQGGLKSDMSGNQDVAIAISQWVFKEHGQLRVRSVEHSKVGEDKPPASYTIMDDVVYKIEIDILEKGQWKPFSADDIQLEFVRIDPFVRINLERKALKEYEARFKIPDVYGVYQFKVDYDRVGYTRIYNTTQVSVRPLQHTQYERFISCAYPYYSGAFSMMIGVFLFSIVFLHLKDEDVKKSKND
;
A
#
# COMPACT_ATOMS: atom_id res chain seq x y z
N MET A 1 -40.89 2.76 -25.71
CA MET A 1 -41.26 1.40 -25.23
C MET A 1 -41.47 1.51 -23.74
N GLU A 2 -42.65 1.15 -23.26
CA GLU A 2 -42.93 1.16 -21.82
C GLU A 2 -42.15 0.01 -21.16
N VAL A 3 -41.42 0.32 -20.09
CA VAL A 3 -40.62 -0.65 -19.35
C VAL A 3 -41.57 -1.53 -18.53
N ASP A 4 -41.47 -2.85 -18.68
CA ASP A 4 -42.27 -3.81 -17.93
C ASP A 4 -41.59 -4.16 -16.61
N TYR A 5 -42.03 -3.49 -15.54
CA TYR A 5 -41.51 -3.65 -14.19
C TYR A 5 -41.81 -5.01 -13.57
N SER A 6 -42.74 -5.80 -14.13
CA SER A 6 -43.04 -7.15 -13.62
C SER A 6 -41.90 -8.14 -13.85
N THR A 7 -40.98 -7.81 -14.76
CA THR A 7 -39.83 -8.64 -15.12
C THR A 7 -38.59 -8.40 -14.26
N PHE A 8 -38.59 -7.37 -13.42
CA PHE A 8 -37.43 -7.01 -12.61
C PHE A 8 -37.28 -7.91 -11.39
N SER A 9 -36.04 -8.36 -11.14
CA SER A 9 -35.68 -8.95 -9.86
C SER A 9 -35.78 -7.89 -8.77
N VAL A 10 -36.47 -8.21 -7.68
CA VAL A 10 -36.57 -7.35 -6.49
C VAL A 10 -36.19 -8.16 -5.28
N GLU A 11 -35.04 -7.85 -4.69
CA GLU A 11 -34.58 -8.44 -3.42
C GLU A 11 -34.72 -7.39 -2.32
N LYS A 12 -35.17 -7.83 -1.15
CA LYS A 12 -35.34 -6.99 0.03
C LYS A 12 -34.62 -7.61 1.21
N LYS A 13 -33.82 -6.83 1.93
CA LYS A 13 -33.16 -7.27 3.17
C LYS A 13 -33.30 -6.23 4.28
N PRO A 14 -33.46 -6.66 5.55
CA PRO A 14 -33.43 -5.74 6.69
C PRO A 14 -32.02 -5.18 6.91
N LEU A 15 -31.93 -4.00 7.51
CA LEU A 15 -30.68 -3.37 7.93
C LEU A 15 -30.67 -3.19 9.45
N ASP A 16 -29.47 -3.19 10.02
CA ASP A 16 -29.27 -2.86 11.43
C ASP A 16 -29.37 -1.34 11.64
N GLN A 17 -30.12 -0.94 12.67
CA GLN A 17 -30.30 0.45 13.07
C GLN A 17 -29.79 0.67 14.50
N PRO A 18 -28.47 0.88 14.69
CA PRO A 18 -27.96 1.30 15.98
C PRO A 18 -28.59 2.64 16.39
N PRO A 19 -28.86 2.89 17.68
CA PRO A 19 -29.38 4.16 18.14
C PRO A 19 -28.54 5.34 17.65
N LEU A 20 -29.17 6.45 17.26
CA LEU A 20 -28.45 7.61 16.73
C LEU A 20 -27.41 8.15 17.74
N ASP A 21 -27.69 8.09 19.04
CA ASP A 21 -26.72 8.50 20.08
C ASP A 21 -25.48 7.61 20.15
N GLU A 22 -25.63 6.31 19.85
CA GLU A 22 -24.51 5.37 19.73
C GLU A 22 -23.69 5.69 18.48
N LEU A 23 -24.37 5.86 17.34
CA LEU A 23 -23.71 6.23 16.07
C LEU A 23 -22.96 7.55 16.18
N ALA A 24 -23.54 8.55 16.85
CA ALA A 24 -22.89 9.84 17.06
C ALA A 24 -21.56 9.66 17.80
N LYS A 25 -21.53 8.88 18.87
CA LYS A 25 -20.30 8.60 19.64
C LYS A 25 -19.26 7.84 18.80
N VAL A 26 -19.70 6.82 18.08
CA VAL A 26 -18.84 5.99 17.22
C VAL A 26 -18.20 6.84 16.12
N LEU A 27 -18.99 7.64 15.41
CA LEU A 27 -18.51 8.51 14.33
C LEU A 27 -17.64 9.64 14.87
N ASN A 28 -18.00 10.27 15.99
CA ASN A 28 -17.17 11.32 16.61
C ASN A 28 -15.76 10.80 16.94
N LYS A 29 -15.65 9.55 17.40
CA LYS A 29 -14.36 8.90 17.65
C LYS A 29 -13.64 8.54 16.35
N GLY A 30 -14.32 7.90 15.40
CA GLY A 30 -13.70 7.37 14.18
C GLY A 30 -13.19 8.45 13.25
N LEU A 31 -13.95 9.53 13.04
CA LEU A 31 -13.59 10.59 12.10
C LEU A 31 -12.34 11.37 12.54
N LYS A 32 -12.01 11.41 13.85
CA LYS A 32 -10.78 12.06 14.37
C LYS A 32 -9.48 11.45 13.85
N SER A 33 -9.53 10.25 13.27
CA SER A 33 -8.39 9.64 12.59
C SER A 33 -8.08 10.29 11.24
N ASN A 34 -9.05 10.98 10.63
CA ASN A 34 -8.92 11.59 9.31
C ASN A 34 -9.18 13.10 9.28
N PHE A 35 -9.74 13.68 10.35
CA PHE A 35 -10.04 15.12 10.43
C PHE A 35 -9.57 15.69 11.76
N GLN A 36 -9.00 16.90 11.72
CA GLN A 36 -8.50 17.59 12.90
C GLN A 36 -9.64 18.03 13.83
N GLU A 37 -10.70 18.61 13.27
CA GLU A 37 -11.89 19.02 14.03
C GLU A 37 -13.06 18.14 13.65
N VAL A 38 -13.69 17.53 14.66
CA VAL A 38 -14.85 16.63 14.46
C VAL A 38 -15.85 16.85 15.57
N GLU A 39 -17.09 17.12 15.18
CA GLU A 39 -18.25 17.12 16.07
C GLU A 39 -19.38 16.31 15.43
N VAL A 40 -19.78 15.23 16.10
CA VAL A 40 -20.95 14.46 15.71
C VAL A 40 -21.95 14.45 16.86
N SER A 41 -23.20 14.83 16.56
CA SER A 41 -24.28 14.94 17.53
C SER A 41 -25.64 14.58 16.91
N VAL A 42 -26.60 14.23 17.76
CA VAL A 42 -28.00 14.00 17.36
C VAL A 42 -28.75 15.30 17.55
N VAL A 43 -29.37 15.81 16.48
CA VAL A 43 -30.07 17.10 16.48
C VAL A 43 -31.45 16.96 15.83
N ASP A 44 -32.33 17.92 16.06
CA ASP A 44 -33.51 18.06 15.21
C ASP A 44 -33.06 18.46 13.81
N CYS A 45 -33.57 17.75 12.79
CA CYS A 45 -33.24 18.02 11.41
C CYS A 45 -33.60 19.48 11.08
N PRO A 46 -32.65 20.28 10.55
CA PRO A 46 -32.99 21.60 10.06
C PRO A 46 -33.97 21.47 8.89
N ASP A 47 -34.68 22.54 8.56
CA ASP A 47 -35.54 22.56 7.38
C ASP A 47 -34.68 22.51 6.11
N LEU A 48 -34.54 21.30 5.53
CA LEU A 48 -33.70 21.05 4.37
C LEU A 48 -34.25 21.66 3.07
N THR A 49 -35.46 22.22 3.08
CA THR A 49 -35.99 22.97 1.93
C THR A 49 -35.36 24.35 1.78
N LEU A 50 -34.75 24.87 2.85
CA LEU A 50 -34.11 26.18 2.87
C LEU A 50 -32.66 26.10 2.34
N GLU A 51 -32.10 27.25 2.02
CA GLU A 51 -30.67 27.36 1.72
C GLU A 51 -29.81 26.96 2.93
N PRO A 52 -28.66 26.30 2.69
CA PRO A 52 -28.08 26.03 1.37
C PRO A 52 -28.63 24.77 0.68
N PHE A 53 -29.37 23.91 1.38
CA PHE A 53 -29.71 22.55 0.93
C PHE A 53 -30.74 22.50 -0.20
N THR A 54 -31.82 23.29 -0.15
CA THR A 54 -32.85 23.36 -1.21
C THR A 54 -33.41 21.99 -1.64
N LEU A 55 -33.66 21.10 -0.68
CA LEU A 55 -34.25 19.78 -0.93
C LEU A 55 -35.78 19.87 -1.09
N ALA A 56 -36.38 18.85 -1.71
CA ALA A 56 -37.83 18.80 -1.94
C ALA A 56 -38.67 18.63 -0.65
N ARG A 57 -38.05 18.24 0.48
CA ARG A 57 -38.73 18.04 1.76
C ARG A 57 -37.88 18.52 2.93
N LYS A 58 -38.54 18.74 4.08
CA LYS A 58 -37.98 19.41 5.25
C LYS A 58 -37.01 18.54 6.05
N GLY A 59 -37.13 17.22 5.99
CA GLY A 59 -36.30 16.33 6.81
C GLY A 59 -35.98 14.99 6.16
N LEU A 60 -35.38 14.09 6.94
CA LEU A 60 -34.88 12.77 6.51
C LEU A 60 -35.52 11.61 7.30
N ASN A 61 -36.71 11.81 7.84
CA ASN A 61 -37.41 10.84 8.67
C ASN A 61 -38.65 10.25 7.97
N GLY A 62 -39.20 9.21 8.60
CA GLY A 62 -40.34 8.43 8.12
C GLY A 62 -39.90 7.27 7.25
N HIS A 63 -39.95 6.06 7.82
CA HIS A 63 -39.62 4.77 7.21
C HIS A 63 -38.42 4.78 6.25
N PRO A 64 -37.21 5.18 6.71
CA PRO A 64 -36.07 5.32 5.84
C PRO A 64 -35.64 3.99 5.23
N LYS A 65 -35.35 3.97 3.92
CA LYS A 65 -34.89 2.77 3.22
C LYS A 65 -33.86 3.10 2.14
N LEU A 66 -32.95 2.17 1.88
CA LEU A 66 -32.03 2.25 0.74
C LEU A 66 -32.66 1.56 -0.47
N VAL A 67 -32.50 2.13 -1.65
CA VAL A 67 -32.97 1.56 -2.92
C VAL A 67 -31.84 1.61 -3.93
N GLU A 68 -31.42 0.45 -4.41
CA GLU A 68 -30.35 0.27 -5.39
C GLU A 68 -30.90 -0.34 -6.67
N ILE A 69 -30.91 0.46 -7.73
CA ILE A 69 -31.50 0.14 -9.04
C ILE A 69 -30.36 -0.11 -10.03
N GLY A 70 -30.41 -1.21 -10.79
CA GLY A 70 -29.47 -1.45 -11.90
C GLY A 70 -28.02 -1.58 -11.44
N GLY A 71 -27.06 -1.02 -12.17
CA GLY A 71 -25.66 -1.03 -11.74
C GLY A 71 -24.70 -0.59 -12.83
N VAL A 72 -23.44 -0.37 -12.46
CA VAL A 72 -22.37 -0.03 -13.42
C VAL A 72 -22.23 -1.06 -14.56
N PRO A 73 -22.53 -2.37 -14.44
CA PRO A 73 -22.56 -3.29 -15.59
C PRO A 73 -23.60 -2.95 -16.68
N TYR A 74 -24.56 -2.08 -16.39
CA TYR A 74 -25.47 -1.56 -17.42
C TYR A 74 -24.89 -0.34 -18.14
N LEU A 75 -23.83 0.28 -17.61
CA LEU A 75 -23.04 1.31 -18.26
C LEU A 75 -21.82 0.74 -19.00
N LEU A 76 -21.14 -0.26 -18.40
CA LEU A 76 -19.86 -0.81 -18.85
C LEU A 76 -19.93 -2.33 -19.06
N PRO A 77 -19.11 -2.92 -19.95
CA PRO A 77 -18.16 -2.25 -20.86
C PRO A 77 -18.81 -1.45 -21.98
N LEU A 78 -20.03 -1.82 -22.37
CA LEU A 78 -20.86 -1.08 -23.33
C LEU A 78 -22.23 -0.82 -22.72
N VAL A 79 -22.74 0.39 -22.96
CA VAL A 79 -24.00 0.84 -22.37
C VAL A 79 -25.21 0.01 -22.84
N GLN A 80 -26.08 -0.34 -21.89
CA GLN A 80 -27.39 -0.91 -22.13
C GLN A 80 -28.48 0.18 -22.09
N LYS A 81 -28.56 1.02 -23.13
CA LYS A 81 -29.43 2.24 -23.15
C LYS A 81 -30.91 2.00 -22.85
N LYS A 82 -31.41 0.77 -22.97
CA LYS A 82 -32.81 0.41 -22.64
C LYS A 82 -33.08 0.36 -21.14
N LYS A 83 -32.05 0.32 -20.29
CA LYS A 83 -32.15 0.31 -18.83
C LYS A 83 -32.49 1.72 -18.34
N VAL A 84 -33.77 2.03 -18.33
CA VAL A 84 -34.35 3.30 -17.88
C VAL A 84 -35.47 2.98 -16.89
N TYR A 85 -35.50 3.70 -15.77
CA TYR A 85 -36.38 3.41 -14.64
C TYR A 85 -37.13 4.67 -14.24
N ASP A 86 -38.42 4.55 -13.99
CA ASP A 86 -39.32 5.62 -13.57
C ASP A 86 -39.48 5.55 -12.05
N LEU A 87 -38.96 6.55 -11.34
CA LEU A 87 -39.00 6.57 -9.88
C LEU A 87 -40.43 6.60 -9.33
N LYS A 88 -41.40 7.16 -10.07
CA LYS A 88 -42.82 7.13 -9.70
C LYS A 88 -43.40 5.70 -9.72
N LYS A 89 -42.89 4.83 -10.58
CA LYS A 89 -43.26 3.40 -10.56
C LYS A 89 -42.48 2.64 -9.46
N ILE A 90 -41.22 3.01 -9.21
CA ILE A 90 -40.40 2.41 -8.15
C ILE A 90 -41.01 2.64 -6.76
N THR A 91 -41.63 3.80 -6.49
CA THR A 91 -42.33 4.06 -5.21
C THR A 91 -43.37 2.98 -4.88
N THR A 92 -44.04 2.43 -5.89
CA THR A 92 -45.04 1.37 -5.73
C THR A 92 -44.37 0.03 -5.38
N ILE A 93 -43.21 -0.26 -5.97
CA ILE A 93 -42.42 -1.48 -5.70
C ILE A 93 -41.89 -1.48 -4.26
N VAL A 94 -41.34 -0.34 -3.81
CA VAL A 94 -40.75 -0.20 -2.46
C VAL A 94 -41.77 0.21 -1.39
N LYS A 95 -43.05 0.33 -1.78
CA LYS A 95 -44.18 0.70 -0.93
C LYS A 95 -43.93 1.99 -0.14
N ALA A 96 -43.53 3.05 -0.85
CA ALA A 96 -43.27 4.37 -0.27
C ALA A 96 -44.30 5.39 -0.81
N ASN A 97 -45.14 5.93 0.07
CA ASN A 97 -46.03 7.06 -0.21
C ASN A 97 -46.42 7.72 1.13
N PRO A 98 -46.00 8.98 1.41
CA PRO A 98 -45.17 9.83 0.56
C PRO A 98 -43.75 9.27 0.39
N ALA A 99 -43.09 9.61 -0.72
CA ALA A 99 -41.73 9.23 -1.02
C ALA A 99 -40.88 10.46 -1.31
N PHE A 100 -40.06 10.85 -0.34
CA PHE A 100 -38.92 11.74 -0.53
C PHE A 100 -37.70 10.91 -0.93
N ILE A 101 -37.09 11.27 -2.06
CA ILE A 101 -36.04 10.49 -2.70
C ILE A 101 -34.84 11.41 -2.91
N ILE A 102 -33.71 11.03 -2.32
CA ILE A 102 -32.41 11.68 -2.56
C ILE A 102 -31.34 10.66 -2.92
N GLY A 103 -30.34 11.04 -3.71
CA GLY A 103 -29.20 10.17 -3.96
C GLY A 103 -28.45 10.43 -5.26
N ALA A 104 -27.76 9.40 -5.74
CA ALA A 104 -26.85 9.47 -6.88
C ALA A 104 -27.22 8.43 -7.94
N GLY A 105 -27.04 8.77 -9.22
CA GLY A 105 -27.26 7.83 -10.32
C GLY A 105 -27.00 8.46 -11.67
N ALA A 106 -27.15 7.69 -12.76
CA ALA A 106 -27.09 8.27 -14.09
C ALA A 106 -28.44 8.93 -14.44
N GLY A 107 -28.38 10.16 -14.94
CA GLY A 107 -29.55 10.94 -15.31
C GLY A 107 -30.30 10.34 -16.51
N PRO A 108 -31.54 10.79 -16.77
CA PRO A 108 -32.35 10.26 -17.86
C PRO A 108 -31.82 10.75 -19.21
N HIS A 109 -30.88 10.01 -19.80
CA HIS A 109 -30.37 10.29 -21.14
C HIS A 109 -31.47 10.44 -22.23
N PRO A 110 -32.66 9.79 -22.15
CA PRO A 110 -33.73 10.06 -23.12
C PRO A 110 -34.31 11.48 -23.03
N TYR A 111 -34.21 12.14 -21.87
CA TYR A 111 -34.58 13.55 -21.68
C TYR A 111 -33.40 14.47 -21.98
N ALA A 112 -32.24 14.17 -21.38
CA ALA A 112 -31.06 15.01 -21.48
C ALA A 112 -30.43 15.05 -22.87
N GLY A 113 -30.74 14.08 -23.74
CA GLY A 113 -30.18 13.91 -25.09
C GLY A 113 -28.78 13.29 -25.12
N VAL A 114 -28.08 13.31 -23.99
CA VAL A 114 -26.72 12.78 -23.78
C VAL A 114 -26.63 12.08 -22.42
N ASN A 115 -25.54 11.36 -22.19
CA ASN A 115 -25.24 10.86 -20.86
C ASN A 115 -25.03 12.01 -19.85
N CYS A 116 -25.42 11.79 -18.60
CA CYS A 116 -25.34 12.80 -17.54
C CYS A 116 -25.33 12.18 -16.15
N GLU A 117 -24.76 12.90 -15.18
CA GLU A 117 -24.95 12.59 -13.77
C GLU A 117 -26.33 13.07 -13.31
N GLY A 118 -27.03 12.26 -12.53
CA GLY A 118 -28.26 12.64 -11.84
C GLY A 118 -28.00 12.87 -10.36
N ILE A 119 -28.32 14.06 -9.87
CA ILE A 119 -28.28 14.43 -8.45
C ILE A 119 -29.70 14.46 -7.94
N LEU A 120 -30.16 13.30 -7.46
CA LEU A 120 -31.57 13.00 -7.25
C LEU A 120 -32.08 13.72 -6.01
N ASN A 121 -33.19 14.43 -6.17
CA ASN A 121 -33.86 15.21 -5.13
C ASN A 121 -35.30 15.45 -5.57
N LEU A 122 -36.23 14.61 -5.15
CA LEU A 122 -37.65 14.76 -5.50
C LEU A 122 -38.55 14.23 -4.42
N SER A 123 -39.79 14.74 -4.38
CA SER A 123 -40.85 14.13 -3.60
C SER A 123 -42.02 13.69 -4.47
N ILE A 124 -42.59 12.54 -4.13
CA ILE A 124 -43.75 11.97 -4.79
C ILE A 124 -44.78 11.63 -3.72
N GLU A 125 -45.94 12.27 -3.80
CA GLU A 125 -47.03 12.07 -2.86
C GLU A 125 -48.35 11.98 -3.61
N ASN A 126 -49.04 10.84 -3.49
CA ASN A 126 -50.31 10.58 -4.18
C ASN A 126 -50.23 10.84 -5.70
N GLY A 127 -49.07 10.58 -6.30
CA GLY A 127 -48.79 10.78 -7.71
C GLY A 127 -48.43 12.20 -8.14
N VAL A 128 -48.49 13.18 -7.23
CA VAL A 128 -47.99 14.55 -7.43
C VAL A 128 -46.48 14.54 -7.24
N VAL A 129 -45.74 15.19 -8.14
CA VAL A 129 -44.28 15.23 -8.14
C VAL A 129 -43.83 16.66 -7.87
N ASP A 130 -42.94 16.81 -6.89
CA ASP A 130 -42.10 17.99 -6.70
C ASP A 130 -40.66 17.62 -7.05
N GLN A 131 -40.22 18.06 -8.21
CA GLN A 131 -38.94 17.69 -8.80
C GLN A 131 -37.90 18.78 -8.57
N GLN A 132 -36.87 18.45 -7.80
CA GLN A 132 -35.72 19.30 -7.50
C GLN A 132 -34.39 18.64 -7.93
N THR A 133 -34.47 17.53 -8.69
CA THR A 133 -33.31 16.79 -9.21
C THR A 133 -32.58 17.67 -10.20
N ARG A 134 -31.26 17.69 -10.06
CA ARG A 134 -30.37 18.32 -11.03
C ARG A 134 -29.67 17.26 -11.85
N ILE A 135 -29.39 17.56 -13.11
CA ILE A 135 -28.53 16.76 -13.96
C ILE A 135 -27.29 17.56 -14.35
N SER A 136 -26.15 16.88 -14.48
CA SER A 136 -24.88 17.47 -14.90
C SER A 136 -24.36 16.82 -16.18
N LYS A 137 -24.02 17.64 -17.17
CA LYS A 137 -23.56 17.23 -18.50
C LYS A 137 -22.20 17.86 -18.81
N VAL A 138 -21.34 17.14 -19.52
CA VAL A 138 -20.12 17.75 -20.09
C VAL A 138 -20.55 18.81 -21.11
N ASN A 139 -20.05 20.03 -20.96
CA ASN A 139 -20.28 21.10 -21.92
C ASN A 139 -19.50 20.81 -23.22
N PRO A 140 -20.18 20.65 -24.38
CA PRO A 140 -19.51 20.29 -25.64
C PRO A 140 -18.72 21.45 -26.24
N GLU A 141 -19.03 22.71 -25.88
CA GLU A 141 -18.30 23.88 -26.38
C GLU A 141 -17.06 24.17 -25.53
N ASN A 142 -17.16 24.00 -24.22
CA ASN A 142 -16.09 24.30 -23.28
C ASN A 142 -16.15 23.38 -22.06
N GLU A 143 -15.37 22.30 -22.07
CA GLU A 143 -15.33 21.29 -21.01
C GLU A 143 -14.72 21.75 -19.67
N SER A 144 -14.52 23.05 -19.44
CA SER A 144 -14.00 23.57 -18.17
C SER A 144 -15.06 23.60 -17.07
N ILE A 145 -16.34 23.79 -17.41
CA ILE A 145 -17.46 23.85 -16.47
C ILE A 145 -18.61 22.97 -17.00
N PRO A 146 -19.20 22.09 -16.19
CA PRO A 146 -20.34 21.30 -16.63
C PRO A 146 -21.60 22.14 -16.82
N ILE A 147 -22.54 21.63 -17.61
CA ILE A 147 -23.88 22.21 -17.74
C ILE A 147 -24.79 21.54 -16.71
N GLN A 148 -25.38 22.36 -15.84
CA GLN A 148 -26.35 21.95 -14.85
C GLN A 148 -27.78 22.32 -15.27
N GLU A 149 -28.74 21.41 -15.09
CA GLU A 149 -30.16 21.61 -15.41
C GLU A 149 -31.05 20.98 -14.33
N VAL A 150 -32.16 21.62 -13.99
CA VAL A 150 -33.19 21.07 -13.08
C VAL A 150 -34.24 20.33 -13.92
N LEU A 151 -34.57 19.09 -13.54
CA LEU A 151 -35.58 18.31 -14.25
C LEU A 151 -37.00 18.88 -14.03
N PRO A 152 -37.88 18.82 -15.04
CA PRO A 152 -39.28 19.22 -14.88
C PRO A 152 -40.08 18.18 -14.09
N ASN A 153 -41.18 18.57 -13.45
CA ASN A 153 -42.06 17.67 -12.69
C ASN A 153 -42.62 16.47 -13.49
N SER A 154 -42.63 16.56 -14.83
CA SER A 154 -43.04 15.46 -15.71
C SER A 154 -41.96 14.37 -15.88
N GLU A 155 -40.71 14.65 -15.52
CA GLU A 155 -39.58 13.74 -15.66
C GLU A 155 -39.18 13.18 -14.31
N THR A 156 -39.37 11.87 -14.13
CA THR A 156 -39.04 11.15 -12.90
C THR A 156 -38.12 9.96 -13.18
N ARG A 157 -37.59 9.87 -14.40
CA ARG A 157 -36.75 8.74 -14.80
C ARG A 157 -35.30 8.92 -14.40
N VAL A 158 -34.65 7.79 -14.17
CA VAL A 158 -33.19 7.60 -14.08
C VAL A 158 -32.78 6.54 -15.08
N ALA A 159 -31.50 6.45 -15.41
CA ALA A 159 -30.99 5.43 -16.32
C ALA A 159 -29.87 4.62 -15.67
N LEU A 160 -29.68 3.38 -16.14
CA LEU A 160 -28.55 2.48 -15.88
C LEU A 160 -28.37 2.04 -14.42
N LEU A 161 -28.18 2.99 -13.51
CA LEU A 161 -27.94 2.76 -12.09
C LEU A 161 -28.44 3.94 -11.25
N ALA A 162 -28.93 3.65 -10.04
CA ALA A 162 -29.24 4.65 -9.04
C ALA A 162 -29.13 4.07 -7.61
N ASN A 163 -28.55 4.85 -6.71
CA ASN A 163 -28.34 4.56 -5.29
C ASN A 163 -29.05 5.64 -4.48
N LEU A 164 -30.18 5.27 -3.88
CA LEU A 164 -31.17 6.22 -3.40
C LEU A 164 -31.54 5.97 -1.94
N PHE A 165 -31.76 7.06 -1.22
CA PHE A 165 -32.34 7.10 0.11
C PHE A 165 -33.79 7.55 0.00
N PHE A 166 -34.70 6.68 0.42
CA PHE A 166 -36.14 6.94 0.45
C PHE A 166 -36.58 7.17 1.90
N CYS A 167 -37.41 8.17 2.13
CA CYS A 167 -38.12 8.37 3.40
C CYS A 167 -39.40 9.18 3.15
N GLU A 168 -40.16 9.55 4.17
CA GLU A 168 -41.34 10.42 4.04
C GLU A 168 -40.98 11.92 3.97
N GLY A 169 -39.73 12.25 4.32
CA GLY A 169 -39.21 13.61 4.34
C GLY A 169 -39.70 14.45 5.53
N THR A 170 -40.10 13.80 6.61
CA THR A 170 -40.65 14.47 7.81
C THR A 170 -39.53 15.01 8.71
N PRO A 171 -39.80 16.08 9.49
CA PRO A 171 -38.90 16.52 10.55
C PRO A 171 -38.69 15.43 11.61
N GLY A 172 -37.57 15.48 12.32
CA GLY A 172 -37.22 14.51 13.36
C GLY A 172 -35.73 14.51 13.65
N LYS A 173 -35.28 13.60 14.52
CA LYS A 173 -33.86 13.52 14.90
C LYS A 173 -33.01 12.94 13.78
N VAL A 174 -31.84 13.54 13.56
CA VAL A 174 -30.84 13.10 12.57
C VAL A 174 -29.43 13.21 13.15
N LEU A 175 -28.47 12.52 12.54
CA LEU A 175 -27.05 12.70 12.83
C LEU A 175 -26.53 13.94 12.12
N LYS A 176 -26.08 14.93 12.89
CA LYS A 176 -25.29 16.06 12.40
C LYS A 176 -23.82 15.69 12.51
N ILE A 177 -23.11 15.68 11.39
CA ILE A 177 -21.67 15.40 11.29
C ILE A 177 -20.98 16.66 10.80
N HIS A 178 -20.17 17.28 11.63
CA HIS A 178 -19.32 18.42 11.28
C HIS A 178 -17.86 17.98 11.35
N ALA A 179 -17.11 18.20 10.28
CA ALA A 179 -15.70 17.84 10.20
C ALA A 179 -14.91 18.90 9.44
N LYS A 180 -13.76 19.31 9.97
CA LYS A 180 -12.84 20.24 9.28
C LYS A 180 -11.44 19.69 9.20
N LYS A 181 -10.74 20.15 8.17
CA LYS A 181 -9.32 19.95 7.94
C LYS A 181 -8.93 18.47 7.93
N ARG A 182 -8.93 17.88 6.74
CA ARG A 182 -8.63 16.46 6.56
C ARG A 182 -7.12 16.22 6.76
N THR A 183 -6.78 15.42 7.76
CA THR A 183 -5.39 15.03 8.09
C THR A 183 -5.06 13.60 7.67
N GLY A 184 -6.07 12.80 7.28
CA GLY A 184 -5.90 11.40 6.89
C GLY A 184 -6.18 11.14 5.40
N LYS A 185 -6.02 9.87 5.01
CA LYS A 185 -6.14 9.42 3.62
C LYS A 185 -7.60 9.32 3.14
N ASN A 186 -8.55 9.08 4.05
CA ASN A 186 -9.95 8.84 3.67
C ASN A 186 -10.72 10.16 3.54
N ASP A 187 -11.51 10.29 2.47
CA ASP A 187 -12.45 11.39 2.29
C ASP A 187 -13.57 11.37 3.36
N PHE A 188 -14.43 12.40 3.39
CA PHE A 188 -15.52 12.52 4.36
C PHE A 188 -16.46 11.29 4.42
N ILE A 189 -16.89 10.80 3.26
CA ILE A 189 -17.80 9.64 3.15
C ILE A 189 -17.06 8.34 3.43
N ALA A 190 -15.84 8.18 2.88
CA ALA A 190 -15.02 7.01 3.19
C ALA A 190 -14.69 6.90 4.69
N SER A 191 -14.47 8.03 5.37
CA SER A 191 -14.21 8.08 6.81
C SER A 191 -15.42 7.63 7.63
N ILE A 192 -16.64 8.08 7.27
CA ILE A 192 -17.88 7.62 7.89
C ILE A 192 -18.03 6.12 7.67
N ARG A 193 -17.96 5.66 6.42
CA ARG A 193 -18.15 4.26 6.07
C ARG A 193 -17.12 3.35 6.74
N GLN A 194 -15.83 3.69 6.70
CA GLN A 194 -14.78 2.87 7.30
C GLN A 194 -14.92 2.78 8.82
N THR A 195 -15.41 3.86 9.46
CA THR A 195 -15.76 3.82 10.89
C THR A 195 -16.86 2.79 11.15
N LEU A 196 -17.91 2.77 10.33
CA LEU A 196 -18.98 1.79 10.45
C LEU A 196 -18.51 0.36 10.16
N VAL A 197 -17.61 0.16 9.18
CA VAL A 197 -16.99 -1.15 8.87
C VAL A 197 -16.22 -1.68 10.08
N ASN A 198 -15.44 -0.81 10.72
CA ASN A 198 -14.57 -1.19 11.82
C ASN A 198 -15.35 -1.52 13.09
N GLU A 199 -16.41 -0.74 13.39
CA GLU A 199 -17.21 -0.91 14.60
C GLU A 199 -18.25 -2.03 14.44
N TYR A 200 -19.01 -2.02 13.34
CA TYR A 200 -20.18 -2.87 13.14
C TYR A 200 -19.87 -4.09 12.26
N LYS A 201 -18.82 -4.86 12.59
CA LYS A 201 -18.32 -5.97 11.74
C LYS A 201 -19.37 -7.04 11.38
N ASN A 202 -20.30 -7.31 12.29
CA ASN A 202 -21.35 -8.33 12.13
C ASN A 202 -22.75 -7.75 11.88
N LYS A 203 -22.85 -6.43 11.74
CA LYS A 203 -24.11 -5.70 11.51
C LYS A 203 -24.03 -4.95 10.19
N VAL A 204 -25.14 -4.86 9.46
CA VAL A 204 -25.20 -4.14 8.19
C VAL A 204 -25.95 -2.84 8.38
N VAL A 205 -25.20 -1.76 8.51
CA VAL A 205 -25.73 -0.41 8.73
C VAL A 205 -25.68 0.37 7.43
N GLY A 206 -26.86 0.71 6.91
CA GLY A 206 -27.03 1.58 5.75
C GLY A 206 -27.47 2.98 6.16
N MET A 207 -26.87 4.00 5.55
CA MET A 207 -27.18 5.41 5.82
C MET A 207 -27.39 6.16 4.51
N GLY A 208 -28.21 7.21 4.59
CA GLY A 208 -28.36 8.19 3.51
C GLY A 208 -28.65 9.56 4.06
N GLY A 209 -28.48 10.58 3.22
CA GLY A 209 -28.63 11.97 3.66
C GLY A 209 -27.98 12.96 2.71
N VAL A 210 -27.66 14.12 3.28
CA VAL A 210 -27.09 15.25 2.57
C VAL A 210 -25.90 15.79 3.34
N PHE A 211 -24.87 16.27 2.65
CA PHE A 211 -23.83 17.09 3.25
C PHE A 211 -23.51 18.31 2.41
N LEU A 212 -23.09 19.36 3.10
CA LEU A 212 -22.56 20.59 2.54
C LEU A 212 -21.04 20.54 2.66
N LEU A 213 -20.34 20.60 1.53
CA LEU A 213 -18.97 21.10 1.50
C LEU A 213 -19.06 22.61 1.63
N LYS A 214 -18.76 23.13 2.82
CA LYS A 214 -18.94 24.55 3.15
C LYS A 214 -17.73 25.38 2.72
N GLU A 215 -16.54 24.82 2.84
CA GLU A 215 -15.27 25.44 2.42
C GLU A 215 -14.37 24.41 1.73
N GLY A 216 -13.50 24.87 0.84
CA GLY A 216 -12.58 24.03 0.07
C GLY A 216 -13.08 23.68 -1.34
N LYS A 217 -12.46 22.68 -1.96
CA LYS A 217 -12.81 22.14 -3.28
C LYS A 217 -12.88 20.62 -3.26
N ALA A 218 -13.72 20.03 -4.11
CA ALA A 218 -13.83 18.61 -4.31
C ALA A 218 -13.54 18.19 -5.76
N LYS A 219 -12.77 17.11 -5.92
CA LYS A 219 -12.67 16.39 -7.18
C LYS A 219 -14.01 15.72 -7.44
N GLN A 220 -14.66 16.13 -8.51
CA GLN A 220 -15.88 15.51 -9.01
C GLN A 220 -15.70 15.08 -10.46
N HIS A 221 -16.49 14.14 -10.93
CA HIS A 221 -16.54 13.81 -12.35
C HIS A 221 -17.93 13.99 -12.94
N VAL A 222 -17.97 14.15 -14.26
CA VAL A 222 -19.18 14.07 -15.08
C VAL A 222 -18.89 13.13 -16.23
N MET A 223 -19.76 12.13 -16.42
CA MET A 223 -19.65 11.21 -17.53
C MET A 223 -19.72 11.94 -18.88
N ARG A 224 -18.81 11.59 -19.80
CA ARG A 224 -18.96 11.92 -21.22
C ARG A 224 -20.16 11.16 -21.80
N ASP A 225 -20.54 11.51 -23.03
CA ASP A 225 -21.52 10.71 -23.76
C ASP A 225 -21.00 9.27 -23.96
N PHE A 226 -21.93 8.33 -24.11
CA PHE A 226 -21.64 6.90 -24.07
C PHE A 226 -20.53 6.49 -25.04
N SER A 227 -19.55 5.73 -24.54
CA SER A 227 -18.47 5.22 -25.37
C SER A 227 -19.00 4.33 -26.50
N LYS A 228 -18.40 4.49 -27.69
CA LYS A 228 -18.66 3.65 -28.86
C LYS A 228 -17.84 2.36 -28.84
N ILE A 229 -16.78 2.31 -28.01
CA ILE A 229 -15.90 1.16 -27.83
C ILE A 229 -16.03 0.63 -26.40
N PRO A 230 -15.88 -0.69 -26.17
CA PRO A 230 -15.95 -1.25 -24.83
C PRO A 230 -14.90 -0.63 -23.89
N ILE A 231 -15.32 -0.26 -22.69
CA ILE A 231 -14.46 0.17 -21.58
C ILE A 231 -14.29 -1.01 -20.63
N ASN A 232 -13.14 -1.67 -20.67
CA ASN A 232 -12.87 -2.91 -19.95
C ASN A 232 -11.97 -2.71 -18.73
N THR A 233 -11.30 -1.56 -18.61
CA THR A 233 -10.36 -1.28 -17.51
C THR A 233 -10.72 0.02 -16.79
N ASP A 234 -10.25 0.13 -15.55
CA ASP A 234 -10.39 1.35 -14.74
C ASP A 234 -9.69 2.54 -15.41
N ASP A 235 -8.59 2.31 -16.15
CA ASP A 235 -7.89 3.35 -16.93
C ASP A 235 -8.73 3.85 -18.10
N GLU A 236 -9.33 2.95 -18.87
CA GLU A 236 -10.23 3.31 -19.97
C GLU A 236 -11.44 4.09 -19.44
N LEU A 237 -11.97 3.70 -18.28
CA LEU A 237 -13.05 4.39 -17.60
C LEU A 237 -12.62 5.80 -17.18
N ASN A 238 -11.49 5.93 -16.49
CA ASN A 238 -10.98 7.21 -16.01
C ASN A 238 -10.61 8.17 -17.15
N ASN A 239 -10.12 7.65 -18.28
CA ASN A 239 -9.86 8.46 -19.47
C ASN A 239 -11.16 8.94 -20.16
N TRP A 240 -12.24 8.13 -20.07
CA TRP A 240 -13.55 8.49 -20.60
C TRP A 240 -14.31 9.46 -19.68
N LEU A 241 -14.15 9.38 -18.36
CA LEU A 241 -14.74 10.33 -17.42
C LEU A 241 -14.09 11.71 -17.54
N LYS A 242 -14.89 12.78 -17.35
CA LYS A 242 -14.36 14.14 -17.26
C LYS A 242 -14.31 14.58 -15.80
N PHE A 243 -13.11 14.80 -15.28
CA PHE A 243 -12.88 15.25 -13.90
C PHE A 243 -12.77 16.78 -13.80
N TYR A 244 -13.24 17.32 -12.68
CA TYR A 244 -13.25 18.74 -12.33
C TYR A 244 -12.87 18.91 -10.85
N ASN A 245 -12.26 20.05 -10.51
CA ASN A 245 -12.07 20.49 -9.12
C ASN A 245 -13.10 21.58 -8.80
N MET A 246 -14.24 21.17 -8.27
CA MET A 246 -15.40 22.02 -8.00
C MET A 246 -15.29 22.67 -6.62
N SER A 247 -15.63 23.94 -6.52
CA SER A 247 -15.49 24.75 -5.31
C SER A 247 -16.73 24.73 -4.44
N ALA A 248 -16.53 24.82 -3.13
CA ALA A 248 -17.61 25.06 -2.18
C ALA A 248 -18.32 26.40 -2.47
N PRO A 249 -19.63 26.53 -2.14
CA PRO A 249 -20.47 25.54 -1.47
C PRO A 249 -21.02 24.45 -2.40
N LEU A 250 -20.82 23.17 -2.04
CA LEU A 250 -21.39 22.02 -2.74
C LEU A 250 -22.35 21.24 -1.83
N ILE A 251 -23.58 21.05 -2.30
CA ILE A 251 -24.63 20.25 -1.65
C ILE A 251 -24.62 18.86 -2.28
N THR A 252 -24.33 17.85 -1.47
CA THR A 252 -24.12 16.48 -1.94
C THR A 252 -25.09 15.53 -1.27
N VAL A 253 -25.80 14.72 -2.06
CA VAL A 253 -26.78 13.73 -1.59
C VAL A 253 -26.36 12.33 -2.03
N GLY A 254 -26.67 11.32 -1.22
CA GLY A 254 -26.22 9.97 -1.51
C GLY A 254 -26.49 8.97 -0.40
N THR A 255 -25.90 7.79 -0.58
CA THR A 255 -26.03 6.66 0.33
C THR A 255 -24.68 6.00 0.58
N LEU A 256 -24.55 5.37 1.75
CA LEU A 256 -23.43 4.51 2.10
C LEU A 256 -23.90 3.31 2.91
N ILE A 257 -23.17 2.20 2.82
CA ILE A 257 -23.41 0.99 3.59
C ILE A 257 -22.07 0.33 3.94
N ASN A 258 -21.95 -0.16 5.16
CA ASN A 258 -20.69 -0.75 5.64
C ASN A 258 -20.41 -2.15 5.05
N ASN A 259 -21.40 -2.82 4.48
CA ASN A 259 -21.28 -4.17 3.95
C ASN A 259 -22.20 -4.32 2.73
N ASP A 260 -21.72 -4.96 1.66
CA ASP A 260 -22.49 -5.20 0.43
C ASP A 260 -23.74 -6.11 0.66
N HIS A 261 -23.79 -6.82 1.78
CA HIS A 261 -24.92 -7.66 2.18
C HIS A 261 -25.31 -8.73 1.13
N GLY A 262 -24.37 -9.11 0.25
CA GLY A 262 -24.56 -10.09 -0.82
C GLY A 262 -25.56 -9.63 -1.86
N LEU A 263 -25.59 -8.33 -2.15
CA LEU A 263 -26.56 -7.73 -3.07
C LEU A 263 -25.91 -7.05 -4.29
N ASP A 264 -24.58 -7.08 -4.44
CA ASP A 264 -23.84 -6.39 -5.52
C ASP A 264 -24.18 -4.88 -5.54
N LEU A 265 -23.87 -4.24 -4.41
CA LEU A 265 -24.14 -2.87 -4.04
C LEU A 265 -22.94 -1.98 -4.35
N ARG A 266 -23.23 -0.77 -4.81
CA ARG A 266 -22.30 0.35 -4.75
C ARG A 266 -22.28 0.88 -3.31
N VAL A 267 -21.32 0.39 -2.52
CA VAL A 267 -21.26 0.59 -1.07
C VAL A 267 -21.16 2.05 -0.59
N GLN A 268 -20.83 2.98 -1.48
CA GLN A 268 -20.98 4.41 -1.27
C GLN A 268 -21.17 5.11 -2.62
N HIS A 269 -22.13 6.03 -2.70
CA HIS A 269 -22.38 6.78 -3.92
C HIS A 269 -23.03 8.13 -3.62
N PHE A 270 -22.34 9.22 -3.98
CA PHE A 270 -22.74 10.59 -3.66
C PHE A 270 -22.53 11.51 -4.86
N HIS A 271 -23.56 12.26 -5.22
CA HIS A 271 -23.49 13.28 -6.26
C HIS A 271 -23.78 14.66 -5.66
N GLY A 272 -23.05 15.67 -6.12
CA GLY A 272 -23.07 17.03 -5.61
C GLY A 272 -23.56 18.04 -6.63
N PHE A 273 -24.15 19.13 -6.15
CA PHE A 273 -24.54 20.29 -6.93
C PHE A 273 -24.23 21.59 -6.19
N SER A 274 -24.23 22.71 -6.90
CA SER A 274 -24.11 24.05 -6.32
C SER A 274 -25.11 25.00 -6.96
N HIS A 275 -25.34 26.13 -6.29
CA HIS A 275 -26.10 27.25 -6.83
C HIS A 275 -25.31 28.08 -7.84
N HIS A 276 -24.01 27.82 -8.00
CA HIS A 276 -23.12 28.48 -8.96
C HIS A 276 -22.77 27.62 -10.19
N GLY A 277 -23.54 26.55 -10.45
CA GLY A 277 -23.48 25.81 -11.71
C GLY A 277 -22.55 24.60 -11.75
N GLU A 278 -21.84 24.30 -10.68
CA GLU A 278 -20.98 23.11 -10.58
C GLU A 278 -21.74 21.92 -10.00
N ALA A 279 -21.69 20.76 -10.66
CA ALA A 279 -22.34 19.54 -10.22
C ALA A 279 -21.71 18.28 -10.82
N GLY A 280 -21.71 17.16 -10.10
CA GLY A 280 -21.16 15.90 -10.60
C GLY A 280 -21.14 14.79 -9.54
N HIS A 281 -20.34 13.77 -9.80
CA HIS A 281 -20.08 12.66 -8.89
C HIS A 281 -18.89 12.98 -7.98
N TYR A 282 -19.11 12.97 -6.67
CA TYR A 282 -18.11 13.28 -5.66
C TYR A 282 -17.09 12.14 -5.49
N HIS A 283 -15.79 12.49 -5.49
CA HIS A 283 -14.70 11.56 -5.15
C HIS A 283 -14.07 11.91 -3.80
N ILE A 284 -13.44 13.07 -3.69
CA ILE A 284 -12.64 13.49 -2.52
C ILE A 284 -12.44 15.00 -2.55
N ASP A 285 -12.19 15.63 -1.39
CA ASP A 285 -11.65 17.00 -1.37
C ASP A 285 -10.22 17.09 -1.90
N VAL A 286 -9.90 18.21 -2.55
CA VAL A 286 -8.54 18.51 -3.06
C VAL A 286 -7.87 19.65 -2.29
N THR A 287 -8.50 20.13 -1.23
CA THR A 287 -7.98 21.17 -0.34
C THR A 287 -8.07 20.70 1.12
N PRO A 288 -7.34 19.63 1.50
CA PRO A 288 -7.47 18.99 2.82
C PRO A 288 -7.30 19.96 3.98
N GLU A 289 -6.40 20.92 3.86
CA GLU A 289 -6.07 21.87 4.94
C GLU A 289 -7.19 22.86 5.28
N THR A 290 -8.09 23.15 4.32
CA THR A 290 -9.13 24.17 4.47
C THR A 290 -10.55 23.61 4.35
N VAL A 291 -10.70 22.30 4.15
CA VAL A 291 -12.01 21.69 3.89
C VAL A 291 -12.90 21.74 5.13
N GLU A 292 -14.16 22.13 4.96
CA GLU A 292 -15.19 22.07 6.01
C GLU A 292 -16.44 21.35 5.50
N TYR A 293 -16.85 20.30 6.21
CA TYR A 293 -18.03 19.49 5.91
C TYR A 293 -19.10 19.66 6.98
N LEU A 294 -20.36 19.78 6.56
CA LEU A 294 -21.54 19.73 7.42
C LEU A 294 -22.58 18.77 6.83
N GLY A 295 -22.75 17.60 7.42
CA GLY A 295 -23.66 16.55 6.98
C GLY A 295 -24.84 16.32 7.93
N TYR A 296 -25.98 15.94 7.35
CA TYR A 296 -27.16 15.43 8.03
C TYR A 296 -27.54 14.07 7.45
N PHE A 297 -27.52 13.03 8.29
CA PHE A 297 -27.75 11.65 7.88
C PHE A 297 -28.75 10.93 8.78
N ASN A 298 -29.37 9.90 8.22
CA ASN A 298 -30.21 8.96 8.97
C ASN A 298 -29.95 7.50 8.53
N THR A 299 -30.31 6.56 9.38
CA THR A 299 -30.15 5.12 9.14
C THR A 299 -31.37 4.53 8.44
N ALA A 300 -31.15 3.66 7.46
CA ALA A 300 -32.20 2.92 6.79
C ALA A 300 -32.63 1.66 7.57
N GLU A 301 -33.92 1.33 7.50
CA GLU A 301 -34.53 0.12 8.10
C GLU A 301 -34.29 -1.11 7.22
N GLU A 302 -34.21 -0.90 5.91
CA GLU A 302 -34.21 -1.94 4.91
C GLU A 302 -33.54 -1.46 3.61
N ILE A 303 -33.08 -2.41 2.81
CA ILE A 303 -32.56 -2.18 1.46
C ILE A 303 -33.34 -2.96 0.41
N TYR A 304 -33.63 -2.30 -0.71
CA TYR A 304 -34.20 -2.89 -1.91
C TYR A 304 -33.16 -2.92 -3.02
N ARG A 305 -32.91 -4.09 -3.58
CA ARG A 305 -32.11 -4.29 -4.80
C ARG A 305 -33.04 -4.58 -5.97
N ILE A 306 -33.07 -3.69 -6.96
CA ILE A 306 -33.99 -3.73 -8.09
C ILE A 306 -33.19 -3.90 -9.38
N ASP A 307 -33.58 -4.89 -10.21
CA ASP A 307 -32.98 -5.17 -11.52
C ASP A 307 -31.46 -5.35 -11.42
N ARG A 308 -31.01 -6.22 -10.51
CA ARG A 308 -29.59 -6.53 -10.31
C ARG A 308 -28.99 -7.10 -11.61
N PRO A 309 -27.83 -6.58 -12.09
CA PRO A 309 -27.12 -7.18 -13.22
C PRO A 309 -26.82 -8.66 -12.99
N VAL A 310 -26.96 -9.47 -14.05
CA VAL A 310 -26.64 -10.91 -14.01
C VAL A 310 -25.13 -11.12 -14.02
N GLU A 311 -24.42 -10.29 -14.80
CA GLU A 311 -22.97 -10.25 -14.87
C GLU A 311 -22.47 -9.06 -14.06
N THR A 312 -21.64 -9.32 -13.06
CA THR A 312 -20.98 -8.26 -12.26
C THR A 312 -19.66 -7.85 -12.90
N HIS A 313 -19.25 -6.63 -12.63
CA HIS A 313 -17.96 -6.06 -13.05
C HIS A 313 -17.07 -6.05 -11.80
N GLN A 314 -15.98 -6.82 -11.81
CA GLN A 314 -14.93 -6.69 -10.79
C GLN A 314 -13.93 -5.63 -11.26
N THR A 315 -14.28 -4.36 -11.03
CA THR A 315 -13.29 -3.27 -10.99
C THR A 315 -12.69 -3.20 -9.59
N THR A 316 -11.41 -2.87 -9.50
CA THR A 316 -10.42 -3.42 -8.55
C THR A 316 -10.55 -3.08 -7.05
N ALA A 317 -11.66 -2.52 -6.58
CA ALA A 317 -11.79 -2.04 -5.19
C ALA A 317 -12.54 -2.96 -4.20
N ALA A 318 -13.04 -4.14 -4.62
CA ALA A 318 -13.87 -5.01 -3.77
C ALA A 318 -13.30 -6.42 -3.51
N VAL A 319 -11.97 -6.60 -3.59
CA VAL A 319 -11.34 -7.84 -3.11
C VAL A 319 -11.08 -7.72 -1.61
N LEU A 320 -12.14 -7.78 -0.80
CA LEU A 320 -12.12 -8.20 0.61
C LEU A 320 -13.59 -8.32 1.05
N ASN A 321 -14.07 -9.57 1.12
CA ASN A 321 -15.40 -10.03 1.59
C ASN A 321 -16.56 -10.09 0.58
N MET A 322 -16.78 -11.26 -0.02
CA MET A 322 -18.01 -12.05 0.24
C MET A 322 -17.97 -13.47 -0.31
N GLY A 323 -18.56 -14.40 0.44
CA GLY A 323 -18.57 -15.83 0.16
C GLY A 323 -19.82 -16.32 -0.58
N GLY A 324 -19.62 -17.34 -1.41
CA GLY A 324 -20.67 -18.21 -1.95
C GLY A 324 -20.08 -19.53 -2.43
N THR A 325 -18.95 -19.46 -3.12
CA THR A 325 -18.01 -20.56 -3.35
C THR A 325 -16.72 -19.92 -3.87
N PHE A 326 -15.57 -20.27 -3.29
CA PHE A 326 -14.28 -19.77 -3.77
C PHE A 326 -13.48 -20.91 -4.37
N LEU A 327 -12.87 -20.67 -5.54
CA LEU A 327 -11.94 -21.61 -6.14
C LEU A 327 -10.61 -21.50 -5.39
N TYR A 328 -10.18 -22.59 -4.75
CA TYR A 328 -8.83 -22.70 -4.20
C TYR A 328 -7.95 -23.44 -5.20
N PHE A 329 -6.81 -22.84 -5.54
CA PHE A 329 -5.81 -23.48 -6.38
C PHE A 329 -4.73 -24.05 -5.47
N ALA A 330 -4.63 -25.38 -5.41
CA ALA A 330 -3.45 -26.02 -4.84
C ALA A 330 -2.35 -26.02 -5.90
N TYR A 331 -1.24 -25.31 -5.64
CA TYR A 331 -0.04 -25.34 -6.47
C TYR A 331 1.13 -25.88 -5.64
N GLY A 332 1.99 -26.69 -6.24
CA GLY A 332 3.09 -27.35 -5.55
C GLY A 332 3.79 -28.33 -6.49
N SER A 333 5.10 -28.52 -6.29
CA SER A 333 5.96 -29.30 -7.19
C SER A 333 5.77 -30.82 -7.11
N ASN A 334 4.82 -31.33 -6.32
CA ASN A 334 4.50 -32.76 -6.18
C ASN A 334 3.09 -33.03 -5.59
N LEU A 335 2.05 -32.51 -6.23
CA LEU A 335 0.66 -32.68 -5.78
C LEU A 335 0.08 -34.05 -6.20
N LEU A 336 0.23 -35.07 -5.35
CA LEU A 336 -0.48 -36.34 -5.48
C LEU A 336 -1.88 -36.24 -4.90
N ALA A 337 -2.90 -36.57 -5.70
CA ALA A 337 -4.32 -36.46 -5.31
C ALA A 337 -4.68 -37.18 -4.00
N LYS A 338 -3.99 -38.28 -3.66
CA LYS A 338 -4.21 -39.06 -2.43
C LYS A 338 -3.71 -38.37 -1.15
N ARG A 339 -2.91 -37.31 -1.27
CA ARG A 339 -2.33 -36.56 -0.12
C ARG A 339 -3.06 -35.23 0.14
N ILE A 340 -4.04 -34.89 -0.69
CA ILE A 340 -4.83 -33.66 -0.54
C ILE A 340 -6.01 -33.96 0.38
N HIS A 341 -5.86 -33.60 1.65
CA HIS A 341 -6.93 -33.71 2.64
C HIS A 341 -7.73 -32.41 2.68
N ILE A 342 -8.94 -32.43 2.15
CA ILE A 342 -9.86 -31.29 2.22
C ILE A 342 -10.81 -31.53 3.39
N ASN A 343 -10.61 -30.81 4.49
CA ASN A 343 -11.46 -30.89 5.69
C ASN A 343 -12.75 -30.07 5.59
N ASN A 344 -13.15 -29.68 4.39
CA ASN A 344 -14.42 -29.04 4.13
C ASN A 344 -15.37 -30.06 3.44
N PRO A 345 -16.44 -30.52 4.12
CA PRO A 345 -17.38 -31.51 3.58
C PRO A 345 -18.08 -31.07 2.30
N SER A 346 -18.20 -29.76 2.06
CA SER A 346 -18.89 -29.19 0.89
C SER A 346 -17.95 -28.94 -0.31
N ALA A 347 -16.65 -29.21 -0.17
CA ALA A 347 -15.68 -28.95 -1.23
C ALA A 347 -15.68 -30.08 -2.27
N ILE A 348 -15.84 -29.71 -3.54
CA ILE A 348 -15.86 -30.64 -4.67
C ILE A 348 -14.61 -30.41 -5.51
N ARG A 349 -13.86 -31.47 -5.81
CA ARG A 349 -12.69 -31.39 -6.70
C ARG A 349 -13.17 -31.29 -8.16
N ILE A 350 -12.88 -30.16 -8.80
CA ILE A 350 -13.34 -29.88 -10.18
C ILE A 350 -12.38 -30.47 -11.25
N GLY A 351 -11.05 -30.49 -11.04
CA GLY A 351 -10.11 -31.05 -12.01
C GLY A 351 -8.63 -30.87 -11.67
N ILE A 352 -7.73 -31.25 -12.59
CA ILE A 352 -6.30 -30.89 -12.56
C ILE A 352 -6.05 -29.95 -13.73
N GLY A 353 -5.66 -28.71 -13.45
CA GLY A 353 -5.21 -27.76 -14.47
C GLY A 353 -3.70 -27.84 -14.64
N LYS A 354 -3.21 -28.12 -15.86
CA LYS A 354 -1.81 -27.88 -16.22
C LYS A 354 -1.72 -26.44 -16.68
N LEU A 355 -0.95 -25.59 -15.99
CA LEU A 355 -0.60 -24.25 -16.47
C LEU A 355 0.21 -24.42 -17.75
N MET A 356 -0.46 -24.31 -18.89
CA MET A 356 0.17 -24.23 -20.20
C MET A 356 0.62 -22.78 -20.35
N GLN A 357 1.92 -22.55 -20.15
CA GLN A 357 2.56 -21.30 -20.53
C GLN A 357 2.39 -21.17 -22.05
N GLN A 358 1.37 -20.43 -22.49
CA GLN A 358 1.14 -20.19 -23.91
C GLN A 358 2.24 -19.25 -24.43
N GLN A 359 3.34 -19.86 -24.88
CA GLN A 359 4.18 -19.33 -25.92
C GLN A 359 3.32 -19.05 -27.15
N LYS A 360 3.30 -17.78 -27.60
CA LYS A 360 3.10 -17.48 -29.02
C LYS A 360 4.47 -17.57 -29.71
N ASN A 361 4.70 -18.67 -30.42
CA ASN A 361 5.72 -18.85 -31.48
C ASN A 361 5.10 -18.37 -32.81
N MET A 362 5.77 -17.86 -33.86
CA MET A 362 7.19 -17.73 -34.26
C MET A 362 7.24 -16.90 -35.59
N PRO A 363 8.40 -16.44 -36.14
CA PRO A 363 9.69 -17.15 -36.22
C PRO A 363 10.88 -16.46 -35.54
N LEU A 364 11.77 -17.35 -35.07
CA LEU A 364 13.17 -17.18 -34.65
C LEU A 364 13.67 -15.75 -34.42
N PHE A 365 13.94 -15.37 -33.16
CA PHE A 365 15.21 -14.79 -32.67
C PHE A 365 15.15 -14.77 -31.11
N SER A 366 16.31 -14.92 -30.48
CA SER A 366 16.61 -15.07 -29.04
C SER A 366 15.57 -14.62 -28.00
N TYR A 367 15.27 -15.50 -27.02
CA TYR A 367 14.63 -15.12 -25.75
C TYR A 367 15.55 -14.19 -24.95
N VAL A 368 15.27 -12.89 -24.93
CA VAL A 368 15.76 -11.96 -23.90
C VAL A 368 14.66 -11.82 -22.86
N LYS A 369 14.92 -12.28 -21.65
CA LYS A 369 14.05 -12.08 -20.49
C LYS A 369 14.34 -10.66 -19.99
N SER A 370 13.41 -9.72 -20.19
CA SER A 370 13.60 -8.32 -19.79
C SER A 370 13.82 -8.23 -18.27
N GLN A 371 14.92 -7.61 -17.84
CA GLN A 371 15.30 -7.39 -16.42
C GLN A 371 14.66 -6.13 -15.81
N GLY A 372 13.73 -5.47 -16.52
CA GLY A 372 12.99 -4.30 -16.06
C GLY A 372 13.11 -3.11 -17.02
N ASN A 373 12.11 -2.23 -17.00
CA ASN A 373 12.12 -0.99 -17.79
C ASN A 373 12.96 0.06 -17.06
N THR A 374 13.92 0.68 -17.75
CA THR A 374 14.84 1.67 -17.15
C THR A 374 14.76 2.99 -17.90
N LEU A 375 14.46 4.08 -17.19
CA LEU A 375 14.51 5.43 -17.75
C LEU A 375 15.94 5.97 -17.63
N VAL A 376 16.48 6.49 -18.72
CA VAL A 376 17.80 7.11 -18.77
C VAL A 376 17.63 8.58 -19.15
N LEU A 377 17.97 9.47 -18.23
CA LEU A 377 18.00 10.92 -18.42
C LEU A 377 19.40 11.35 -18.80
N LEU A 378 19.50 12.13 -19.87
CA LEU A 378 20.75 12.65 -20.40
C LEU A 378 20.68 14.19 -20.47
N ASP A 379 21.81 14.87 -20.25
CA ASP A 379 21.90 16.32 -20.57
C ASP A 379 21.75 16.56 -22.07
N ASN A 380 22.38 15.69 -22.87
CA ASN A 380 22.34 15.77 -24.31
C ASN A 380 22.46 14.37 -24.93
N GLN A 381 22.04 14.22 -26.19
CA GLN A 381 22.05 12.93 -26.87
C GLN A 381 23.46 12.35 -27.10
N VAL A 382 24.52 13.17 -27.07
CA VAL A 382 25.91 12.73 -27.31
C VAL A 382 26.41 11.82 -26.19
N ILE A 383 25.88 11.98 -24.96
CA ILE A 383 26.21 11.12 -23.82
C ILE A 383 25.90 9.64 -24.14
N ARG A 384 24.86 9.38 -24.92
CA ARG A 384 24.51 8.03 -25.36
C ARG A 384 25.61 7.36 -26.21
N GLU A 385 26.30 8.14 -27.03
CA GLU A 385 27.38 7.66 -27.90
C GLU A 385 28.70 7.51 -27.16
N THR A 386 29.00 8.45 -26.25
CA THR A 386 30.24 8.46 -25.45
C THR A 386 30.25 7.47 -24.29
N HIS A 387 29.09 6.93 -23.90
CA HIS A 387 28.92 5.93 -22.84
C HIS A 387 28.31 4.64 -23.41
N SER A 388 28.58 4.35 -24.68
CA SER A 388 27.93 3.28 -25.42
C SER A 388 28.28 1.89 -24.87
N ILE A 389 29.50 1.68 -24.38
CA ILE A 389 29.94 0.41 -23.79
C ILE A 389 29.14 0.13 -22.51
N PHE A 390 28.95 1.13 -21.67
CA PHE A 390 28.16 1.01 -20.44
C PHE A 390 26.70 0.66 -20.75
N PHE A 391 26.03 1.43 -21.61
CA PHE A 391 24.63 1.18 -21.97
C PHE A 391 24.42 -0.14 -22.71
N LYS A 392 25.36 -0.51 -23.59
CA LYS A 392 25.33 -1.81 -24.27
C LYS A 392 25.44 -2.97 -23.29
N SER A 393 26.26 -2.84 -22.25
CA SER A 393 26.36 -3.87 -21.20
C SER A 393 25.02 -4.09 -20.46
N LEU A 394 24.24 -3.04 -20.23
CA LEU A 394 22.91 -3.12 -19.63
C LEU A 394 21.91 -3.79 -20.58
N GLN A 395 21.92 -3.41 -21.86
CA GLN A 395 21.07 -4.02 -22.88
C GLN A 395 21.37 -5.51 -23.08
N GLU A 396 22.65 -5.90 -23.10
CA GLU A 396 23.10 -7.30 -23.20
C GLU A 396 22.66 -8.14 -21.99
N ARG A 397 22.55 -7.52 -20.81
CA ARG A 397 21.99 -8.15 -19.60
C ARG A 397 20.47 -8.22 -19.60
N GLY A 398 19.79 -7.55 -20.53
CA GLY A 398 18.35 -7.64 -20.74
C GLY A 398 17.54 -6.44 -20.24
N TYR A 399 18.17 -5.30 -19.92
CA TYR A 399 17.45 -4.08 -19.55
C TYR A 399 16.86 -3.37 -20.78
N ASN A 400 15.63 -2.89 -20.67
CA ASN A 400 15.00 -2.04 -21.68
C ASN A 400 15.26 -0.56 -21.33
N LEU A 401 16.21 0.06 -22.04
CA LEU A 401 16.63 1.44 -21.80
C LEU A 401 15.81 2.43 -22.64
N ASN A 402 15.10 3.34 -21.97
CA ASN A 402 14.39 4.44 -22.61
C ASN A 402 15.16 5.75 -22.38
N PHE A 403 15.72 6.32 -23.45
CA PHE A 403 16.56 7.52 -23.38
C PHE A 403 15.71 8.78 -23.58
N LYS A 404 15.85 9.73 -22.66
CA LYS A 404 15.18 11.03 -22.68
C LYS A 404 16.15 12.14 -22.27
N ILE A 405 15.89 13.36 -22.72
CA ILE A 405 16.61 14.54 -22.21
C ILE A 405 15.99 14.93 -20.87
N ALA A 406 16.82 15.34 -19.91
CA ALA A 406 16.40 15.61 -18.54
C ALA A 406 15.36 16.75 -18.41
N ASP A 407 15.32 17.70 -19.34
CA ASP A 407 14.38 18.85 -19.39
C ASP A 407 13.11 18.58 -20.23
N ASP A 408 12.92 17.36 -20.74
CA ASP A 408 11.79 17.02 -21.61
C ASP A 408 10.45 17.11 -20.85
N SER A 409 9.58 18.03 -21.27
CA SER A 409 8.23 18.25 -20.69
C SER A 409 7.31 17.01 -20.68
N SER A 410 7.64 15.96 -21.43
CA SER A 410 6.88 14.70 -21.46
C SER A 410 7.33 13.67 -20.43
N LEU A 411 8.32 13.98 -19.59
CA LEU A 411 8.84 13.08 -18.57
C LEU A 411 7.81 12.80 -17.47
N VAL A 412 7.59 11.50 -17.23
CA VAL A 412 6.69 10.96 -16.20
C VAL A 412 7.29 9.66 -15.67
N LEU A 413 7.52 9.59 -14.35
CA LEU A 413 7.97 8.36 -13.67
C LEU A 413 6.82 7.43 -13.30
N SER A 414 5.72 8.00 -12.81
CA SER A 414 4.53 7.26 -12.38
C SER A 414 3.29 7.80 -13.05
N LYS A 415 2.37 6.91 -13.41
CA LYS A 415 1.05 7.27 -13.92
C LYS A 415 0.00 6.46 -13.18
N TYR A 416 -0.99 7.14 -12.61
CA TYR A 416 -2.09 6.51 -11.85
C TYR A 416 -1.66 5.68 -10.63
N GLY A 417 -0.53 6.04 -9.99
CA GLY A 417 -0.01 5.34 -8.82
C GLY A 417 0.80 4.09 -9.14
N GLU A 418 1.04 3.79 -10.42
CA GLU A 418 2.01 2.78 -10.84
C GLU A 418 3.24 3.43 -11.48
N TYR A 419 4.43 2.92 -11.18
CA TYR A 419 5.68 3.35 -11.80
C TYR A 419 5.84 2.68 -13.18
N LEU A 420 6.19 3.49 -14.18
CA LEU A 420 6.41 3.01 -15.56
C LEU A 420 7.78 2.35 -15.74
N TYR A 421 8.70 2.64 -14.80
CA TYR A 421 10.08 2.21 -14.80
C TYR A 421 10.45 1.62 -13.44
N ASP A 422 11.26 0.56 -13.46
CA ASP A 422 11.78 -0.09 -12.25
C ASP A 422 13.07 0.58 -11.77
N ASN A 423 13.80 1.20 -12.71
CA ASN A 423 15.09 1.83 -12.47
C ASN A 423 15.18 3.20 -13.17
N LEU A 424 15.94 4.11 -12.58
CA LEU A 424 16.24 5.44 -13.10
C LEU A 424 17.76 5.64 -13.18
N ILE A 425 18.26 6.10 -14.32
CA ILE A 425 19.64 6.52 -14.52
C ILE A 425 19.64 8.00 -14.87
N ILE A 426 20.41 8.81 -14.14
CA ILE A 426 20.53 10.25 -14.35
C ILE A 426 21.97 10.57 -14.72
N PHE A 427 22.25 10.62 -16.02
CA PHE A 427 23.53 11.08 -16.60
C PHE A 427 23.31 12.48 -17.18
N ALA A 428 22.82 13.36 -16.33
CA ALA A 428 22.45 14.73 -16.66
C ALA A 428 22.98 15.69 -15.58
N PRO A 429 24.31 15.79 -15.40
CA PRO A 429 24.91 16.59 -14.34
C PRO A 429 24.51 18.08 -14.38
N ALA A 430 24.40 18.66 -15.58
CA ALA A 430 24.16 20.10 -15.77
C ALA A 430 22.67 20.48 -15.80
N VAL A 431 21.79 19.61 -15.28
CA VAL A 431 20.34 19.87 -15.25
C VAL A 431 20.00 20.88 -14.15
N GLU A 432 19.35 21.97 -14.55
CA GLU A 432 18.83 23.00 -13.64
C GLU A 432 17.42 22.67 -13.13
N GLU A 433 16.60 22.04 -13.97
CA GLU A 433 15.24 21.61 -13.64
C GLU A 433 14.87 20.39 -14.48
N PHE A 434 14.22 19.41 -13.86
CA PHE A 434 13.70 18.26 -14.59
C PHE A 434 12.40 18.61 -15.33
N GLY A 435 12.20 18.04 -16.50
CA GLY A 435 10.99 18.27 -17.30
C GLY A 435 9.75 17.54 -16.78
N GLY A 436 8.57 18.04 -17.18
CA GLY A 436 7.30 17.35 -17.01
C GLY A 436 6.81 17.33 -15.57
N THR A 437 6.56 16.15 -15.01
CA THR A 437 6.16 15.99 -13.61
C THR A 437 7.31 15.53 -12.71
N LEU A 438 8.54 15.48 -13.24
CA LEU A 438 9.70 14.99 -12.51
C LEU A 438 10.30 16.14 -11.69
N ASN A 439 10.54 15.90 -10.41
CA ASN A 439 11.25 16.79 -9.49
C ASN A 439 11.92 15.95 -8.39
N VAL A 440 12.69 16.57 -7.50
CA VAL A 440 13.40 15.86 -6.41
C VAL A 440 12.44 15.05 -5.56
N GLU A 441 11.32 15.64 -5.12
CA GLU A 441 10.30 14.97 -4.29
C GLU A 441 9.77 13.68 -4.94
N THR A 442 9.48 13.71 -6.24
CA THR A 442 8.99 12.53 -6.97
C THR A 442 10.04 11.44 -7.14
N ILE A 443 11.33 11.80 -7.25
CA ILE A 443 12.43 10.83 -7.30
C ILE A 443 12.65 10.22 -5.91
N THR A 444 12.59 11.03 -4.84
CA THR A 444 12.64 10.54 -3.46
C THR A 444 11.48 9.60 -3.17
N GLN A 445 10.27 9.94 -3.61
CA GLN A 445 9.10 9.05 -3.50
C GLN A 445 9.30 7.75 -4.29
N PHE A 446 9.90 7.81 -5.48
CA PHE A 446 10.25 6.62 -6.25
C PHE A 446 11.23 5.69 -5.51
N ILE A 447 12.22 6.27 -4.82
CA ILE A 447 13.16 5.54 -3.96
C ILE A 447 12.41 4.92 -2.76
N ASP A 448 11.52 5.66 -2.10
CA ASP A 448 10.73 5.21 -0.94
C ASP A 448 9.80 4.03 -1.28
N GLU A 449 9.32 3.96 -2.52
CA GLU A 449 8.49 2.86 -3.02
C GLU A 449 9.30 1.69 -3.63
N GLY A 450 10.63 1.75 -3.54
CA GLY A 450 11.53 0.62 -3.85
C GLY A 450 12.28 0.71 -5.17
N GLY A 451 12.15 1.82 -5.90
CA GLY A 451 12.87 2.11 -7.14
C GLY A 451 14.37 2.29 -6.92
N ASN A 452 15.17 1.96 -7.94
CA ASN A 452 16.64 2.09 -7.88
C ASN A 452 17.12 3.24 -8.75
N VAL A 453 18.07 4.01 -8.23
CA VAL A 453 18.55 5.23 -8.90
C VAL A 453 20.07 5.21 -9.01
N LEU A 454 20.59 5.46 -10.21
CA LEU A 454 22.01 5.69 -10.46
C LEU A 454 22.20 7.11 -10.98
N VAL A 455 22.91 7.95 -10.23
CA VAL A 455 23.21 9.34 -10.59
C VAL A 455 24.69 9.50 -10.85
N ALA A 456 25.05 10.20 -11.92
CA ALA A 456 26.42 10.59 -12.19
C ALA A 456 26.52 12.11 -12.38
N GLY A 457 27.23 12.76 -11.45
CA GLY A 457 27.59 14.16 -11.48
C GLY A 457 28.89 14.43 -12.23
N ASN A 458 29.31 15.68 -12.27
CA ASN A 458 30.66 16.14 -12.62
C ASN A 458 30.90 17.50 -11.95
N SER A 459 31.85 18.30 -12.43
CA SER A 459 32.06 19.65 -11.90
C SER A 459 30.90 20.60 -12.17
N ALA A 460 30.06 20.34 -13.17
CA ALA A 460 28.87 21.11 -13.50
C ALA A 460 27.60 20.55 -12.83
N THR A 461 27.73 19.85 -11.70
CA THR A 461 26.57 19.29 -10.99
C THR A 461 25.69 20.42 -10.46
N GLY A 462 24.51 20.59 -11.06
CA GLY A 462 23.53 21.63 -10.72
C GLY A 462 22.80 21.37 -9.39
N ASP A 463 22.07 22.39 -8.92
CA ASP A 463 21.45 22.39 -7.60
C ASP A 463 20.43 21.26 -7.40
N VAL A 464 19.69 20.87 -8.43
CA VAL A 464 18.69 19.78 -8.35
C VAL A 464 19.31 18.43 -7.99
N LEU A 465 20.49 18.12 -8.54
CA LEU A 465 21.19 16.89 -8.20
C LEU A 465 21.85 16.96 -6.82
N ARG A 466 22.28 18.14 -6.39
CA ARG A 466 22.81 18.37 -5.04
C ARG A 466 21.70 18.23 -3.99
N GLU A 467 20.50 18.75 -4.27
CA GLU A 467 19.31 18.58 -3.43
C GLU A 467 18.92 17.09 -3.33
N LEU A 468 18.86 16.38 -4.47
CA LEU A 468 18.61 14.94 -4.47
C LEU A 468 19.68 14.14 -3.69
N ALA A 469 20.95 14.54 -3.80
CA ALA A 469 22.03 13.94 -3.02
C ALA A 469 21.83 14.17 -1.51
N SER A 470 21.44 15.39 -1.12
CA SER A 470 21.16 15.77 0.27
C SER A 470 20.01 14.96 0.87
N GLU A 471 18.93 14.74 0.10
CA GLU A 471 17.82 13.88 0.51
C GLU A 471 18.26 12.41 0.75
N CYS A 472 19.34 11.99 0.10
CA CYS A 472 19.93 10.66 0.26
C CYS A 472 21.04 10.59 1.34
N GLY A 473 21.36 11.70 2.01
CA GLY A 473 22.42 11.78 3.03
C GLY A 473 23.83 11.98 2.47
N PHE A 474 23.93 12.54 1.27
CA PHE A 474 25.20 12.91 0.62
C PHE A 474 25.28 14.41 0.40
N GLU A 475 26.47 14.99 0.52
CA GLU A 475 26.72 16.39 0.22
C GLU A 475 27.72 16.49 -0.93
N VAL A 476 27.24 17.00 -2.06
CA VAL A 476 28.07 17.23 -3.26
C VAL A 476 28.60 18.66 -3.22
N ASP A 477 29.88 18.82 -3.60
CA ASP A 477 30.55 20.12 -3.65
C ASP A 477 29.87 21.12 -4.62
N GLU A 478 30.25 22.38 -4.54
CA GLU A 478 29.72 23.45 -5.38
C GLU A 478 30.07 23.28 -6.87
N GLU A 479 29.28 23.93 -7.73
CA GLU A 479 29.54 23.95 -9.17
C GLU A 479 30.93 24.55 -9.47
N GLY A 480 31.66 23.91 -10.38
CA GLY A 480 33.03 24.24 -10.76
C GLY A 480 34.10 23.52 -9.91
N ALA A 481 33.73 22.85 -8.83
CA ALA A 481 34.67 22.12 -8.00
C ALA A 481 35.11 20.79 -8.64
N PHE A 482 36.38 20.46 -8.46
CA PHE A 482 36.97 19.18 -8.84
C PHE A 482 37.70 18.57 -7.64
N VAL A 483 37.76 17.25 -7.60
CA VAL A 483 38.73 16.56 -6.76
C VAL A 483 40.12 16.69 -7.40
N ILE A 484 41.03 17.31 -6.67
CA ILE A 484 42.39 17.64 -7.09
C ILE A 484 43.37 16.79 -6.26
N ASP A 485 44.34 16.17 -6.92
CA ASP A 485 45.46 15.51 -6.25
C ASP A 485 46.77 15.71 -7.03
N HIS A 486 47.69 16.49 -6.46
CA HIS A 486 48.95 16.79 -7.14
C HIS A 486 50.00 15.66 -7.07
N LEU A 487 49.73 14.56 -6.37
CA LEU A 487 50.61 13.40 -6.28
C LEU A 487 50.08 12.20 -7.07
N ASN A 488 48.76 12.05 -7.15
CA ASN A 488 48.09 10.89 -7.72
C ASN A 488 47.36 11.19 -9.04
N TYR A 489 47.86 12.09 -9.88
CA TYR A 489 47.26 12.40 -11.19
C TYR A 489 47.83 11.57 -12.34
N ASP A 490 47.04 11.42 -13.40
CA ASP A 490 47.43 10.69 -14.61
C ASP A 490 48.34 11.53 -15.51
N THR A 491 49.28 10.89 -16.23
CA THR A 491 50.17 11.58 -17.18
C THR A 491 49.44 12.27 -18.33
N SER A 492 48.19 11.90 -18.62
CA SER A 492 47.34 12.53 -19.64
C SER A 492 46.54 13.74 -19.12
N ASP A 493 46.74 14.15 -17.87
CA ASP A 493 46.11 15.35 -17.30
C ASP A 493 46.57 16.64 -18.00
N GLU A 494 45.68 17.63 -18.08
CA GLU A 494 45.90 18.90 -18.79
C GLU A 494 46.66 19.96 -17.95
N GLY A 495 47.15 19.59 -16.76
CA GLY A 495 47.99 20.43 -15.90
C GLY A 495 47.29 21.02 -14.66
N GLN A 496 46.00 20.73 -14.48
CA GLN A 496 45.23 21.14 -13.29
C GLN A 496 45.19 20.04 -12.22
N HIS A 497 45.74 18.85 -12.52
CA HIS A 497 45.81 17.68 -11.64
C HIS A 497 44.41 17.22 -11.16
N THR A 498 43.43 17.25 -12.06
CA THR A 498 42.03 16.87 -11.81
C THR A 498 41.69 15.46 -12.32
N LYS A 499 42.52 14.91 -13.23
CA LYS A 499 42.41 13.52 -13.68
C LYS A 499 43.23 12.61 -12.77
N LEU A 500 42.53 11.99 -11.83
CA LEU A 500 43.13 11.21 -10.75
C LEU A 500 43.31 9.74 -11.14
N VAL A 501 44.40 9.15 -10.67
CA VAL A 501 44.68 7.71 -10.68
C VAL A 501 44.41 7.18 -9.28
N ILE A 502 43.33 6.42 -9.14
CA ILE A 502 42.89 5.88 -7.85
C ILE A 502 43.32 4.41 -7.72
N SER A 503 43.92 4.06 -6.57
CA SER A 503 44.25 2.67 -6.25
C SER A 503 42.98 1.84 -5.99
N PRO A 504 42.90 0.59 -6.46
CA PRO A 504 41.84 -0.35 -6.08
C PRO A 504 41.73 -0.57 -4.56
N ASP A 505 42.78 -0.28 -3.80
CA ASP A 505 42.77 -0.36 -2.34
C ASP A 505 41.72 0.58 -1.70
N ASN A 506 41.41 1.71 -2.36
CA ASN A 506 40.46 2.72 -1.89
C ASN A 506 38.98 2.35 -2.15
N LEU A 507 38.72 1.21 -2.81
CA LEU A 507 37.38 0.64 -2.93
C LEU A 507 36.87 0.14 -1.57
N ILE A 508 35.56 -0.01 -1.40
CA ILE A 508 34.97 -0.69 -0.25
C ILE A 508 35.34 -2.19 -0.24
N ASP A 509 35.57 -2.78 0.94
CA ASP A 509 35.81 -4.23 1.09
C ASP A 509 34.50 -5.04 1.01
N ALA A 510 33.81 -4.95 -0.14
CA ALA A 510 32.55 -5.63 -0.41
C ALA A 510 32.51 -6.13 -1.86
N PRO A 511 32.97 -7.37 -2.14
CA PRO A 511 33.01 -7.92 -3.50
C PRO A 511 31.66 -8.01 -4.20
N VAL A 512 30.56 -8.06 -3.43
CA VAL A 512 29.19 -8.05 -3.97
C VAL A 512 28.80 -6.71 -4.61
N ILE A 513 29.48 -5.62 -4.23
CA ILE A 513 29.23 -4.26 -4.74
C ILE A 513 30.19 -3.92 -5.88
N VAL A 514 31.50 -4.04 -5.63
CA VAL A 514 32.55 -3.53 -6.52
C VAL A 514 33.35 -4.62 -7.24
N GLY A 515 32.97 -5.89 -7.03
CA GLY A 515 33.77 -7.03 -7.50
C GLY A 515 35.01 -7.30 -6.64
N PRO A 516 35.78 -8.36 -6.95
CA PRO A 516 36.95 -8.72 -6.17
C PRO A 516 38.08 -7.69 -6.38
N LYS A 517 38.42 -6.92 -5.34
CA LYS A 517 39.46 -5.86 -5.40
C LYS A 517 40.78 -6.29 -6.04
N ARG A 518 41.20 -7.54 -5.78
CA ARG A 518 42.49 -8.08 -6.25
C ARG A 518 42.59 -8.16 -7.77
N ASP A 519 41.45 -8.22 -8.46
CA ASP A 519 41.38 -8.38 -9.91
C ASP A 519 41.17 -7.02 -10.60
N VAL A 520 40.97 -5.95 -9.83
CA VAL A 520 40.69 -4.60 -10.35
C VAL A 520 42.00 -3.88 -10.65
N LYS A 521 42.09 -3.32 -11.86
CA LYS A 521 43.19 -2.46 -12.29
C LYS A 521 43.03 -1.04 -11.73
N PRO A 522 44.09 -0.21 -11.70
CA PRO A 522 43.98 1.20 -11.31
C PRO A 522 42.85 1.93 -12.05
N LEU A 523 42.16 2.80 -11.32
CA LEU A 523 40.97 3.50 -11.80
C LEU A 523 41.32 4.94 -12.19
N LEU A 524 40.61 5.49 -13.17
CA LEU A 524 40.63 6.91 -13.49
C LEU A 524 39.39 7.59 -12.92
N TYR A 525 39.57 8.77 -12.34
CA TYR A 525 38.48 9.59 -11.84
C TYR A 525 38.69 11.05 -12.20
N GLN A 526 37.63 11.72 -12.63
CA GLN A 526 37.63 13.17 -12.84
C GLN A 526 36.21 13.69 -12.66
N GLY A 527 36.01 14.54 -11.67
CA GLY A 527 34.69 14.99 -11.24
C GLY A 527 34.75 15.68 -9.88
N THR A 528 33.57 15.87 -9.29
CA THR A 528 33.42 16.53 -7.99
C THR A 528 33.58 15.55 -6.82
N GLY A 529 33.80 16.07 -5.61
CA GLY A 529 33.86 15.30 -4.37
C GLY A 529 32.49 15.18 -3.70
N ILE A 530 32.28 14.09 -2.98
CA ILE A 530 31.09 13.81 -2.19
C ILE A 530 31.51 13.65 -0.72
N LEU A 531 30.73 14.20 0.19
CA LEU A 531 30.74 13.83 1.60
C LEU A 531 29.50 13.00 1.93
N ALA A 532 29.61 12.13 2.92
CA ALA A 532 28.48 11.40 3.46
C ALA A 532 28.30 11.78 4.93
N ASP A 533 27.05 11.89 5.37
CA ASP A 533 26.74 12.16 6.77
C ASP A 533 27.19 10.99 7.66
N PRO A 534 28.15 11.19 8.60
CA PRO A 534 28.62 10.13 9.48
C PRO A 534 27.55 9.62 10.45
N GLU A 535 26.48 10.38 10.69
CA GLU A 535 25.35 9.95 11.53
C GLU A 535 24.41 9.00 10.80
N ASN A 536 24.45 8.95 9.46
CA ASN A 536 23.58 8.08 8.67
C ASN A 536 24.18 6.67 8.53
N PRO A 537 23.60 5.63 9.15
CA PRO A 537 24.16 4.28 9.09
C PRO A 537 23.90 3.55 7.76
N LEU A 538 23.14 4.15 6.84
CA LEU A 538 22.70 3.51 5.59
C LEU A 538 23.62 3.83 4.40
N VAL A 539 24.51 4.82 4.54
CA VAL A 539 25.44 5.26 3.49
C VAL A 539 26.67 4.35 3.45
N LEU A 540 27.16 4.12 2.24
CA LEU A 540 28.26 3.21 1.93
C LEU A 540 29.24 3.92 0.98
N PRO A 541 30.45 4.29 1.43
CA PRO A 541 31.46 4.86 0.55
C PRO A 541 32.05 3.75 -0.33
N PHE A 542 31.73 3.73 -1.63
CA PHE A 542 32.18 2.68 -2.55
C PHE A 542 33.62 2.89 -3.00
N LEU A 543 33.98 4.15 -3.26
CA LEU A 543 35.32 4.56 -3.67
C LEU A 543 35.67 5.87 -2.97
N THR A 544 36.80 5.90 -2.29
CA THR A 544 37.34 7.09 -1.62
C THR A 544 38.56 7.63 -2.35
N ALA A 545 38.85 8.91 -2.15
CA ALA A 545 40.06 9.53 -2.67
C ALA A 545 41.29 9.16 -1.82
N ASP A 546 42.48 9.49 -2.32
CA ASP A 546 43.71 9.31 -1.56
C ASP A 546 43.83 10.38 -0.44
N SER A 547 44.69 10.12 0.54
CA SER A 547 44.86 11.03 1.69
C SER A 547 45.40 12.42 1.32
N THR A 548 45.85 12.60 0.09
CA THR A 548 46.41 13.85 -0.44
C THR A 548 45.47 14.60 -1.37
N SER A 549 44.27 14.06 -1.60
CA SER A 549 43.26 14.69 -2.44
C SER A 549 42.46 15.73 -1.66
N TYR A 550 41.91 16.73 -2.35
CA TYR A 550 40.94 17.68 -1.80
C TYR A 550 40.01 18.15 -2.91
N SER A 551 38.80 18.60 -2.57
CA SER A 551 37.82 19.09 -3.53
C SER A 551 37.75 20.62 -3.48
N TYR A 552 38.00 21.28 -4.62
CA TYR A 552 37.94 22.74 -4.75
C TYR A 552 37.87 23.19 -6.22
N ILE A 553 37.59 24.48 -6.45
CA ILE A 553 37.62 25.09 -7.79
C ILE A 553 39.09 25.33 -8.20
N PRO A 554 39.62 24.68 -9.25
CA PRO A 554 41.05 24.71 -9.58
C PRO A 554 41.65 26.11 -9.83
N GLU A 555 40.87 27.01 -10.42
CA GLU A 555 41.33 28.37 -10.77
C GLU A 555 41.31 29.36 -9.59
N GLN A 556 40.70 28.97 -8.46
CA GLN A 556 40.53 29.84 -7.31
C GLN A 556 41.55 29.55 -6.22
N PRO A 557 42.14 30.57 -5.58
CA PRO A 557 43.00 30.36 -4.42
C PRO A 557 42.15 29.87 -3.24
N ILE A 558 42.63 28.82 -2.55
CA ILE A 558 41.99 28.29 -1.35
C ILE A 558 42.04 29.35 -0.24
N LYS A 559 40.87 29.91 0.08
CA LYS A 559 40.70 30.89 1.18
C LYS A 559 40.00 30.30 2.39
N GLU A 560 39.15 29.32 2.15
CA GLU A 560 38.32 28.65 3.14
C GLU A 560 38.71 27.17 3.20
N TYR A 561 38.28 26.49 4.25
CA TYR A 561 38.54 25.06 4.36
C TYR A 561 37.79 24.34 3.22
N PRO A 562 38.47 23.54 2.37
CA PRO A 562 37.82 22.88 1.25
C PRO A 562 36.71 21.94 1.71
N HIS A 563 35.67 21.78 0.89
CA HIS A 563 34.48 20.97 1.20
C HIS A 563 34.86 19.56 1.65
N ALA A 564 35.64 18.86 0.82
CA ALA A 564 36.16 17.53 1.13
C ALA A 564 37.70 17.53 1.09
N VAL A 565 38.32 16.91 2.10
CA VAL A 565 39.80 16.82 2.22
C VAL A 565 40.21 15.42 2.64
N GLY A 566 41.27 14.92 2.01
CA GLY A 566 41.88 13.63 2.32
C GLY A 566 40.96 12.44 2.02
N LYS A 567 41.08 11.39 2.83
CA LYS A 567 40.36 10.12 2.63
C LYS A 567 38.86 10.21 2.86
N ASP A 568 38.39 11.25 3.54
CA ASP A 568 36.96 11.46 3.76
C ASP A 568 36.26 11.95 2.48
N THR A 569 37.04 12.33 1.44
CA THR A 569 36.52 12.62 0.11
C THR A 569 36.02 11.34 -0.55
N ILE A 570 34.71 11.20 -0.69
CA ILE A 570 34.07 10.08 -1.38
C ILE A 570 33.93 10.44 -2.86
N LEU A 571 34.30 9.51 -3.73
CA LEU A 571 34.22 9.65 -5.18
C LEU A 571 32.95 8.99 -5.73
N ILE A 572 32.59 7.83 -5.15
CA ILE A 572 31.35 7.11 -5.43
C ILE A 572 30.74 6.67 -4.10
N ALA A 573 29.49 7.05 -3.89
CA ALA A 573 28.72 6.71 -2.70
C ALA A 573 27.50 5.87 -3.06
N GLY A 574 27.10 4.96 -2.18
CA GLY A 574 25.87 4.18 -2.28
C GLY A 574 25.02 4.33 -1.04
N LEU A 575 23.70 4.23 -1.19
CA LEU A 575 22.74 4.19 -0.09
C LEU A 575 21.92 2.91 -0.25
N GLN A 576 21.79 2.15 0.84
CA GLN A 576 20.79 1.08 0.92
C GLN A 576 19.69 1.48 1.89
N ALA A 577 18.54 1.87 1.35
CA ALA A 577 17.40 2.31 2.14
C ALA A 577 16.75 1.16 2.93
N ARG A 578 15.92 1.48 3.92
CA ARG A 578 15.26 0.50 4.80
C ARG A 578 14.30 -0.44 4.06
N ASN A 579 13.72 0.03 2.97
CA ASN A 579 12.91 -0.77 2.03
C ASN A 579 13.76 -1.59 1.04
N ASN A 580 15.09 -1.58 1.18
CA ASN A 580 16.07 -2.17 0.28
C ASN A 580 16.09 -1.56 -1.14
N ALA A 581 15.66 -0.31 -1.32
CA ALA A 581 16.01 0.47 -2.51
C ALA A 581 17.52 0.77 -2.51
N ARG A 582 18.12 0.81 -3.71
CA ARG A 582 19.54 1.07 -3.88
C ARG A 582 19.73 2.34 -4.70
N VAL A 583 20.46 3.27 -4.13
CA VAL A 583 20.84 4.53 -4.79
C VAL A 583 22.36 4.57 -4.87
N VAL A 584 22.89 4.99 -6.01
CA VAL A 584 24.32 5.22 -6.19
C VAL A 584 24.52 6.61 -6.76
N PHE A 585 25.42 7.36 -6.15
CA PHE A 585 25.85 8.68 -6.59
C PHE A 585 27.34 8.63 -6.92
N SER A 586 27.69 8.88 -8.18
CA SER A 586 29.07 9.08 -8.61
C SER A 586 29.31 10.56 -8.85
N GLY A 587 30.39 11.12 -8.33
CA GLY A 587 30.76 12.52 -8.62
C GLY A 587 31.38 12.70 -10.01
N SER A 588 31.51 11.61 -10.79
CA SER A 588 32.08 11.61 -12.14
C SER A 588 31.22 10.81 -13.13
N LEU A 589 30.71 11.51 -14.14
CA LEU A 589 30.09 10.94 -15.34
C LEU A 589 31.13 10.22 -16.18
N LEU A 590 32.32 10.81 -16.32
CA LEU A 590 33.44 10.23 -17.08
C LEU A 590 33.87 8.86 -16.54
N PHE A 591 33.64 8.56 -15.26
CA PHE A 591 33.88 7.24 -14.70
C PHE A 591 33.18 6.11 -15.47
N PHE A 592 32.02 6.39 -16.08
CA PHE A 592 31.21 5.46 -16.88
C PHE A 592 31.44 5.60 -18.41
N SER A 593 32.36 6.45 -18.84
CA SER A 593 32.59 6.77 -20.25
C SER A 593 33.44 5.72 -20.97
N ASP A 594 33.22 5.60 -22.28
CA ASP A 594 34.02 4.73 -23.15
C ASP A 594 35.49 5.18 -23.17
N GLU A 595 35.74 6.49 -23.05
CA GLU A 595 37.09 7.05 -22.93
C GLU A 595 37.83 6.46 -21.74
N PHE A 596 37.24 6.54 -20.54
CA PHE A 596 37.92 6.04 -19.33
C PHE A 596 38.03 4.52 -19.35
N PHE A 597 37.03 3.80 -19.90
CA PHE A 597 37.10 2.34 -20.04
C PHE A 597 38.26 1.88 -20.93
N MET A 598 38.57 2.63 -21.99
CA MET A 598 39.61 2.27 -22.97
C MET A 598 40.97 2.94 -22.71
N SER A 599 41.04 3.90 -21.79
CA SER A 599 42.27 4.64 -21.50
C SER A 599 43.28 3.79 -20.74
N SER A 600 44.56 3.95 -21.12
CA SER A 600 45.67 3.50 -20.30
C SER A 600 45.83 4.38 -19.08
N VAL A 601 46.26 3.80 -17.96
CA VAL A 601 46.50 4.52 -16.70
C VAL A 601 47.99 4.58 -16.45
N ALA A 602 48.52 5.78 -16.21
CA ALA A 602 49.91 5.98 -15.83
C ALA A 602 50.01 7.14 -14.84
N LYS A 603 50.32 6.83 -13.58
CA LYS A 603 50.54 7.83 -12.54
C LYS A 603 51.81 8.65 -12.83
N SER A 604 51.68 9.98 -12.79
CA SER A 604 52.73 10.95 -13.12
C SER A 604 54.00 10.82 -12.26
N GLN A 605 53.85 10.55 -10.97
CA GLN A 605 54.95 10.39 -10.02
C GLN A 605 55.50 8.95 -9.92
N GLY A 606 55.13 8.07 -10.87
CA GLY A 606 55.54 6.67 -10.89
C GLY A 606 54.70 5.76 -9.99
N GLY A 607 54.83 4.44 -10.20
CA GLY A 607 54.12 3.41 -9.44
C GLY A 607 53.06 2.69 -10.27
N LEU A 608 51.81 3.14 -10.19
CA LEU A 608 50.67 2.48 -10.84
C LEU A 608 50.65 2.77 -12.35
N LYS A 609 50.75 1.70 -13.14
CA LYS A 609 50.60 1.73 -14.59
C LYS A 609 49.80 0.54 -15.07
N SER A 610 48.89 0.76 -16.01
CA SER A 610 48.14 -0.29 -16.69
C SER A 610 47.79 0.13 -18.11
N ASP A 611 47.76 -0.83 -19.03
CA ASP A 611 47.41 -0.56 -20.43
C ASP A 611 45.92 -0.20 -20.60
N MET A 612 45.09 -0.53 -19.61
CA MET A 612 43.65 -0.24 -19.59
C MET A 612 43.20 0.01 -18.16
N SER A 613 42.28 0.95 -17.94
CA SER A 613 41.72 1.22 -16.62
C SER A 613 40.87 0.05 -16.09
N GLY A 614 40.65 0.02 -14.78
CA GLY A 614 39.69 -0.87 -14.13
C GLY A 614 38.24 -0.36 -14.13
N ASN A 615 37.98 0.81 -14.73
CA ASN A 615 36.69 1.51 -14.61
C ASN A 615 35.52 0.66 -15.12
N GLN A 616 35.69 -0.04 -16.24
CA GLN A 616 34.63 -0.86 -16.82
C GLN A 616 34.17 -1.96 -15.87
N ASP A 617 35.11 -2.68 -15.26
CA ASP A 617 34.81 -3.80 -14.37
C ASP A 617 34.05 -3.32 -13.11
N VAL A 618 34.51 -2.20 -12.53
CA VAL A 618 33.88 -1.61 -11.34
C VAL A 618 32.52 -0.98 -11.68
N ALA A 619 32.40 -0.25 -12.78
CA ALA A 619 31.14 0.35 -13.24
C ALA A 619 30.07 -0.72 -13.51
N ILE A 620 30.46 -1.84 -14.12
CA ILE A 620 29.57 -2.98 -14.34
C ILE A 620 29.16 -3.59 -12.99
N ALA A 621 30.10 -3.84 -12.07
CA ALA A 621 29.78 -4.40 -10.75
C ALA A 621 28.81 -3.51 -9.96
N ILE A 622 29.04 -2.19 -9.94
CA ILE A 622 28.15 -1.21 -9.31
C ILE A 622 26.76 -1.25 -9.95
N SER A 623 26.66 -1.32 -11.28
CA SER A 623 25.36 -1.42 -11.97
C SER A 623 24.61 -2.72 -11.64
N GLN A 624 25.32 -3.84 -11.48
CA GLN A 624 24.72 -5.11 -11.05
C GLN A 624 24.21 -5.04 -9.62
N TRP A 625 24.93 -4.32 -8.75
CA TRP A 625 24.50 -4.11 -7.39
C TRP A 625 23.28 -3.19 -7.33
N VAL A 626 23.33 -1.99 -7.92
CA VAL A 626 22.24 -1.00 -7.82
C VAL A 626 20.91 -1.53 -8.39
N PHE A 627 20.94 -2.27 -9.50
CA PHE A 627 19.74 -2.84 -10.12
C PHE A 627 19.36 -4.25 -9.60
N LYS A 628 19.85 -4.61 -8.41
CA LYS A 628 19.51 -5.84 -7.67
C LYS A 628 19.81 -7.14 -8.42
N GLU A 629 20.79 -7.18 -9.33
CA GLU A 629 21.29 -8.43 -9.92
C GLU A 629 22.13 -9.22 -8.91
N HIS A 630 22.91 -8.51 -8.07
CA HIS A 630 23.79 -9.07 -7.05
C HIS A 630 23.34 -8.71 -5.63
N GLY A 631 23.69 -9.56 -4.67
CA GLY A 631 23.43 -9.30 -3.24
C GLY A 631 21.95 -9.25 -2.88
N GLN A 632 21.05 -9.78 -3.71
CA GLN A 632 19.63 -9.84 -3.40
C GLN A 632 19.33 -11.10 -2.58
N LEU A 633 18.83 -10.93 -1.36
CA LEU A 633 18.41 -12.01 -0.49
C LEU A 633 16.89 -12.02 -0.34
N ARG A 634 16.30 -13.20 -0.09
CA ARG A 634 14.90 -13.32 0.31
C ARG A 634 14.71 -14.44 1.33
N VAL A 635 13.71 -14.27 2.18
CA VAL A 635 13.19 -15.36 3.02
C VAL A 635 12.20 -16.16 2.20
N ARG A 636 12.45 -17.47 2.08
CA ARG A 636 11.58 -18.38 1.33
C ARG A 636 10.47 -18.95 2.20
N SER A 637 10.79 -19.38 3.41
CA SER A 637 9.83 -19.90 4.38
C SER A 637 10.41 -19.80 5.80
N VAL A 638 9.49 -19.77 6.76
CA VAL A 638 9.78 -19.81 8.19
C VAL A 638 8.86 -20.84 8.82
N GLU A 639 9.41 -21.70 9.66
CA GLU A 639 8.67 -22.73 10.38
C GLU A 639 9.11 -22.75 11.85
N HIS A 640 8.17 -22.98 12.76
CA HIS A 640 8.48 -23.17 14.17
C HIS A 640 7.51 -24.16 14.80
N SER A 641 8.00 -24.99 15.72
CA SER A 641 7.20 -26.02 16.39
C SER A 641 7.83 -26.43 17.71
N LYS A 642 7.13 -27.26 18.50
CA LYS A 642 7.76 -27.94 19.64
C LYS A 642 8.69 -29.04 19.13
N VAL A 643 9.73 -29.37 19.88
CA VAL A 643 10.60 -30.51 19.54
C VAL A 643 9.76 -31.79 19.46
N GLY A 644 9.80 -32.45 18.29
CA GLY A 644 9.04 -33.68 18.01
C GLY A 644 7.65 -33.45 17.38
N GLU A 645 7.24 -32.20 17.19
CA GLU A 645 6.01 -31.84 16.49
C GLU A 645 6.32 -31.14 15.15
N ASP A 646 5.49 -31.36 14.14
CA ASP A 646 5.66 -30.77 12.80
C ASP A 646 4.82 -29.50 12.57
N LYS A 647 3.98 -29.11 13.54
CA LYS A 647 3.08 -27.97 13.43
C LYS A 647 3.31 -26.96 14.55
N PRO A 648 3.14 -25.65 14.29
CA PRO A 648 3.17 -24.65 15.33
C PRO A 648 1.99 -24.86 16.29
N PRO A 649 2.23 -24.89 17.61
CA PRO A 649 1.14 -24.95 18.59
C PRO A 649 0.39 -23.61 18.63
N ALA A 650 -0.86 -23.64 19.08
CA ALA A 650 -1.65 -22.40 19.27
C ALA A 650 -1.04 -21.46 20.33
N SER A 651 -0.37 -22.02 21.33
CA SER A 651 0.44 -21.30 22.31
C SER A 651 1.54 -22.22 22.83
N TYR A 652 2.69 -21.64 23.14
CA TYR A 652 3.77 -22.33 23.85
C TYR A 652 3.55 -22.22 25.34
N THR A 653 4.07 -23.18 26.11
CA THR A 653 4.23 -23.07 27.55
C THR A 653 5.62 -22.57 27.91
N ILE A 654 5.75 -21.96 29.09
CA ILE A 654 7.07 -21.69 29.68
C ILE A 654 7.90 -22.99 29.72
N MET A 655 9.21 -22.89 29.49
CA MET A 655 10.15 -24.02 29.52
C MET A 655 9.94 -25.11 28.45
N ASP A 656 9.09 -24.87 27.44
CA ASP A 656 8.96 -25.73 26.26
C ASP A 656 10.25 -25.75 25.44
N ASP A 657 10.60 -26.93 24.92
CA ASP A 657 11.67 -27.10 23.93
C ASP A 657 11.12 -26.80 22.52
N VAL A 658 11.75 -25.85 21.83
CA VAL A 658 11.27 -25.30 20.56
C VAL A 658 12.32 -25.44 19.46
N VAL A 659 11.84 -25.69 18.24
CA VAL A 659 12.63 -25.66 17.01
C VAL A 659 12.14 -24.51 16.14
N TYR A 660 13.07 -23.70 15.64
CA TYR A 660 12.83 -22.65 14.66
C TYR A 660 13.65 -22.95 13.40
N LYS A 661 13.05 -22.78 12.23
CA LYS A 661 13.64 -23.05 10.92
C LYS A 661 13.39 -21.88 9.97
N ILE A 662 14.40 -21.50 9.20
CA ILE A 662 14.28 -20.48 8.17
C ILE A 662 15.05 -20.91 6.91
N GLU A 663 14.42 -20.72 5.74
CA GLU A 663 15.06 -20.90 4.43
C GLU A 663 15.34 -19.53 3.81
N ILE A 664 16.59 -19.29 3.39
CA ILE A 664 17.01 -18.03 2.75
C ILE A 664 17.61 -18.36 1.39
N ASP A 665 17.16 -17.63 0.36
CA ASP A 665 17.72 -17.72 -1.00
C ASP A 665 18.49 -16.44 -1.35
N ILE A 666 19.48 -16.56 -2.23
CA ILE A 666 20.21 -15.49 -2.91
C ILE A 666 19.92 -15.53 -4.42
N LEU A 667 19.78 -14.37 -5.04
CA LEU A 667 19.67 -14.26 -6.50
C LEU A 667 21.07 -14.31 -7.13
N GLU A 668 21.30 -15.27 -8.02
CA GLU A 668 22.52 -15.35 -8.81
C GLU A 668 22.17 -15.65 -10.28
N LYS A 669 22.65 -14.81 -11.20
CA LYS A 669 22.43 -14.99 -12.66
C LYS A 669 20.94 -15.20 -13.01
N GLY A 670 20.06 -14.44 -12.36
CA GLY A 670 18.60 -14.49 -12.57
C GLY A 670 17.91 -15.75 -12.01
N GLN A 671 18.60 -16.56 -11.19
CA GLN A 671 18.04 -17.74 -10.53
C GLN A 671 18.24 -17.67 -9.02
N TRP A 672 17.18 -17.97 -8.28
CA TRP A 672 17.23 -18.07 -6.82
C TRP A 672 17.90 -19.37 -6.41
N LYS A 673 18.97 -19.27 -5.62
CA LYS A 673 19.73 -20.39 -5.08
C LYS A 673 19.78 -20.30 -3.55
N PRO A 674 20.01 -21.42 -2.84
CA PRO A 674 20.13 -21.40 -1.39
C PRO A 674 21.29 -20.52 -0.94
N PHE A 675 21.03 -19.62 0.00
CA PHE A 675 22.05 -18.77 0.60
C PHE A 675 22.83 -19.55 1.67
N SER A 676 24.13 -19.29 1.78
CA SER A 676 25.06 -19.98 2.69
C SER A 676 25.81 -18.95 3.54
N ALA A 677 25.54 -18.92 4.85
CA ALA A 677 26.24 -18.10 5.82
C ALA A 677 26.25 -18.79 7.19
N ASP A 678 27.32 -18.58 7.98
CA ASP A 678 27.50 -19.26 9.28
C ASP A 678 27.16 -18.36 10.47
N ASP A 679 26.76 -17.11 10.21
CA ASP A 679 26.62 -16.02 11.19
C ASP A 679 25.19 -15.47 11.27
N ILE A 680 24.19 -16.22 10.82
CA ILE A 680 22.78 -15.86 10.94
C ILE A 680 22.30 -16.11 12.37
N GLN A 681 21.67 -15.11 12.98
CA GLN A 681 21.21 -15.18 14.37
C GLN A 681 19.68 -15.15 14.48
N LEU A 682 19.18 -15.93 15.43
CA LEU A 682 17.81 -15.87 15.91
C LEU A 682 17.77 -15.20 17.28
N GLU A 683 16.90 -14.22 17.42
CA GLU A 683 16.54 -13.60 18.69
C GLU A 683 15.12 -14.02 19.11
N PHE A 684 14.93 -14.38 20.38
CA PHE A 684 13.62 -14.56 21.00
C PHE A 684 13.36 -13.39 21.95
N VAL A 685 12.50 -12.46 21.52
CA VAL A 685 12.40 -11.11 22.07
C VAL A 685 11.01 -10.86 22.63
N ARG A 686 10.90 -10.07 23.71
CA ARG A 686 9.62 -9.47 24.16
C ARG A 686 9.69 -7.95 24.14
N ILE A 687 10.59 -7.40 24.94
CA ILE A 687 11.03 -6.00 24.89
C ILE A 687 12.53 -6.05 24.53
N ASP A 688 13.28 -6.77 25.38
CA ASP A 688 14.68 -7.11 25.15
C ASP A 688 14.84 -8.57 24.71
N PRO A 689 15.96 -8.94 24.06
CA PRO A 689 16.23 -10.32 23.67
C PRO A 689 16.50 -11.18 24.90
N PHE A 690 15.66 -12.20 25.13
CA PHE A 690 15.86 -13.19 26.19
C PHE A 690 16.81 -14.30 25.77
N VAL A 691 16.76 -14.66 24.48
CA VAL A 691 17.61 -15.68 23.88
C VAL A 691 18.15 -15.11 22.57
N ARG A 692 19.46 -15.27 22.35
CA ARG A 692 20.12 -14.98 21.07
C ARG A 692 21.03 -16.16 20.75
N ILE A 693 20.78 -16.84 19.63
CA ILE A 693 21.56 -18.01 19.21
C ILE A 693 21.90 -17.93 17.73
N ASN A 694 23.04 -18.51 17.33
CA ASN A 694 23.36 -18.71 15.91
C ASN A 694 22.53 -19.87 15.35
N LEU A 695 21.98 -19.70 14.15
CA LEU A 695 21.28 -20.76 13.45
C LEU A 695 22.28 -21.74 12.85
N GLU A 696 22.10 -23.03 13.14
CA GLU A 696 22.92 -24.09 12.57
C GLU A 696 22.38 -24.49 11.20
N ARG A 697 23.29 -24.60 10.23
CA ARG A 697 22.94 -25.13 8.92
C ARG A 697 22.81 -26.66 8.97
N LYS A 698 21.59 -27.19 8.85
CA LYS A 698 21.35 -28.65 8.84
C LYS A 698 21.37 -29.24 7.43
N ALA A 699 20.74 -28.56 6.47
CA ALA A 699 20.69 -28.94 5.07
C ALA A 699 21.21 -27.81 4.17
N LEU A 700 21.39 -28.07 2.87
CA LEU A 700 21.85 -27.05 1.91
C LEU A 700 21.00 -25.77 1.90
N LYS A 701 19.75 -25.82 2.39
CA LYS A 701 18.75 -24.75 2.30
C LYS A 701 18.14 -24.29 3.63
N GLU A 702 18.39 -25.00 4.73
CA GLU A 702 17.66 -24.82 5.99
C GLU A 702 18.61 -24.45 7.13
N TYR A 703 18.27 -23.35 7.80
CA TYR A 703 18.88 -22.86 9.03
C TYR A 703 17.98 -23.19 10.21
N GLU A 704 18.52 -23.88 11.21
CA GLU A 704 17.75 -24.40 12.35
C GLU A 704 18.34 -23.92 13.69
N ALA A 705 17.46 -23.52 14.60
CA ALA A 705 17.78 -23.23 16.00
C ALA A 705 16.91 -24.09 16.91
N ARG A 706 17.51 -24.66 17.95
CA ARG A 706 16.80 -25.38 19.01
C ARG A 706 17.13 -24.76 20.36
N PHE A 707 16.11 -24.37 21.11
CA PHE A 707 16.30 -23.78 22.43
C PHE A 707 15.06 -23.97 23.31
N LYS A 708 15.24 -23.69 24.61
CA LYS A 708 14.18 -23.75 25.61
C LYS A 708 13.60 -22.36 25.85
N ILE A 709 12.27 -22.26 25.81
CA ILE A 709 11.57 -20.99 26.12
C ILE A 709 11.84 -20.60 27.59
N PRO A 710 12.08 -19.30 27.89
CA PRO A 710 12.27 -18.81 29.25
C PRO A 710 11.09 -19.10 30.20
N ASP A 711 11.33 -18.94 31.50
CA ASP A 711 10.33 -19.09 32.56
C ASP A 711 9.36 -17.89 32.67
N VAL A 712 9.66 -16.80 31.97
CA VAL A 712 8.82 -15.61 31.90
C VAL A 712 7.76 -15.79 30.80
N TYR A 713 6.49 -15.69 31.18
CA TYR A 713 5.37 -15.74 30.23
C TYR A 713 5.10 -14.38 29.58
N GLY A 714 4.37 -14.39 28.47
CA GLY A 714 3.99 -13.19 27.74
C GLY A 714 3.93 -13.42 26.23
N VAL A 715 3.91 -12.32 25.49
CA VAL A 715 3.93 -12.35 24.03
C VAL A 715 5.35 -12.11 23.56
N TYR A 716 5.91 -13.07 22.83
CA TYR A 716 7.28 -13.06 22.33
C TYR A 716 7.28 -12.97 20.80
N GLN A 717 8.45 -12.71 20.23
CA GLN A 717 8.71 -12.72 18.81
C GLN A 717 9.99 -13.51 18.53
N PHE A 718 9.92 -14.43 17.58
CA PHE A 718 11.11 -14.90 16.87
C PHE A 718 11.52 -13.79 15.90
N LYS A 719 12.76 -13.33 15.99
CA LYS A 719 13.29 -12.25 15.16
C LYS A 719 14.60 -12.69 14.53
N VAL A 720 14.67 -12.59 13.21
CA VAL A 720 15.88 -12.76 12.41
C VAL A 720 16.13 -11.43 11.69
N ASP A 721 17.19 -10.73 12.09
CA ASP A 721 17.66 -9.48 11.47
C ASP A 721 19.06 -9.74 10.91
N TYR A 722 19.13 -9.98 9.60
CA TYR A 722 20.39 -10.23 8.91
C TYR A 722 20.73 -9.01 8.06
N ASP A 723 21.67 -8.23 8.58
CA ASP A 723 22.16 -6.99 7.98
C ASP A 723 23.68 -7.12 7.73
N ARG A 724 24.05 -7.15 6.44
CA ARG A 724 25.44 -7.30 5.99
C ARG A 724 25.67 -6.39 4.80
N VAL A 725 26.84 -5.73 4.78
CA VAL A 725 27.21 -4.77 3.74
C VAL A 725 27.05 -5.36 2.35
N GLY A 726 26.29 -4.67 1.50
CA GLY A 726 26.04 -5.04 0.11
C GLY A 726 24.96 -6.11 -0.12
N TYR A 727 24.45 -6.75 0.93
CA TYR A 727 23.31 -7.68 0.84
C TYR A 727 22.01 -7.00 1.24
N THR A 728 20.89 -7.45 0.66
CA THR A 728 19.54 -7.08 1.12
C THR A 728 19.39 -7.37 2.61
N ARG A 729 18.91 -6.40 3.38
CA ARG A 729 18.59 -6.60 4.79
C ARG A 729 17.37 -7.50 4.91
N ILE A 730 17.53 -8.62 5.61
CA ILE A 730 16.42 -9.50 5.96
C ILE A 730 15.94 -9.13 7.35
N TYR A 731 14.68 -8.72 7.45
CA TYR A 731 14.01 -8.52 8.73
C TYR A 731 12.75 -9.39 8.77
N ASN A 732 12.80 -10.50 9.51
CA ASN A 732 11.67 -11.41 9.67
C ASN A 732 11.30 -11.55 11.14
N THR A 733 10.02 -11.32 11.45
CA THR A 733 9.47 -11.43 12.81
C THR A 733 8.23 -12.30 12.83
N THR A 734 8.21 -13.31 13.71
CA THR A 734 7.04 -14.16 13.94
C THR A 734 6.62 -14.07 15.40
N GLN A 735 5.43 -13.54 15.66
CA GLN A 735 4.90 -13.35 17.01
C GLN A 735 4.27 -14.65 17.54
N VAL A 736 4.57 -14.98 18.80
CA VAL A 736 4.04 -16.15 19.49
C VAL A 736 3.64 -15.82 20.92
N SER A 737 2.62 -16.53 21.42
CA SER A 737 2.19 -16.41 22.82
C SER A 737 2.78 -17.53 23.66
N VAL A 738 3.48 -17.14 24.72
CA VAL A 738 3.99 -18.04 25.77
C VAL A 738 3.10 -17.90 26.99
N ARG A 739 2.34 -18.94 27.31
CA ARG A 739 1.45 -18.98 28.47
C ARG A 739 2.11 -19.69 29.65
N PRO A 740 1.71 -19.38 30.90
CA PRO A 740 2.08 -20.20 32.04
C PRO A 740 1.41 -21.59 31.96
N LEU A 741 1.83 -22.47 32.87
CA LEU A 741 1.23 -23.80 33.03
C LEU A 741 -0.25 -23.70 33.44
N GLN A 742 -1.10 -24.53 32.83
CA GLN A 742 -2.48 -24.69 33.26
C GLN A 742 -2.55 -25.50 34.56
N HIS A 743 -3.65 -25.37 35.31
CA HIS A 743 -3.86 -26.09 36.57
C HIS A 743 -3.82 -27.64 36.42
N THR A 744 -3.99 -28.16 35.19
CA THR A 744 -3.88 -29.59 34.86
C THR A 744 -2.45 -30.04 34.58
N GLN A 745 -1.53 -29.11 34.31
CA GLN A 745 -0.16 -29.39 33.88
C GLN A 745 0.86 -29.33 35.02
N TYR A 746 0.45 -28.87 36.21
CA TYR A 746 1.29 -28.99 37.40
C TYR A 746 1.50 -30.46 37.78
N GLU A 747 2.69 -30.76 38.29
CA GLU A 747 3.01 -32.07 38.82
C GLU A 747 2.02 -32.46 39.93
N ARG A 748 1.53 -33.70 39.88
CA ARG A 748 0.60 -34.27 40.86
C ARG A 748 1.20 -35.51 41.49
N PHE A 749 0.76 -35.83 42.69
CA PHE A 749 1.27 -36.96 43.47
C PHE A 749 2.76 -36.82 43.80
N ILE A 750 3.15 -35.61 44.21
CA ILE A 750 4.53 -35.31 44.59
C ILE A 750 4.92 -36.13 45.82
N SER A 751 6.10 -36.75 45.78
CA SER A 751 6.56 -37.67 46.82
C SER A 751 6.68 -37.01 48.20
N CYS A 752 7.06 -35.73 48.24
CA CYS A 752 7.13 -34.94 49.46
C CYS A 752 5.76 -34.68 50.10
N ALA A 753 4.65 -34.83 49.36
CA ALA A 753 3.31 -34.61 49.87
C ALA A 753 2.56 -35.90 50.28
N TYR A 754 3.20 -37.07 50.19
CA TYR A 754 2.59 -38.33 50.66
C TYR A 754 2.05 -38.27 52.09
N PRO A 755 2.71 -37.63 53.08
CA PRO A 755 2.15 -37.51 54.43
C PRO A 755 0.76 -36.84 54.45
N TYR A 756 0.54 -35.81 53.62
CA TYR A 756 -0.75 -35.11 53.55
C TYR A 756 -1.81 -35.96 52.85
N TYR A 757 -1.44 -36.65 51.77
CA TYR A 757 -2.35 -37.55 51.05
C TYR A 757 -2.81 -38.70 51.97
N SER A 758 -1.87 -39.35 52.65
CA SER A 758 -2.18 -40.42 53.62
C SER A 758 -3.01 -39.92 54.80
N GLY A 759 -2.72 -38.71 55.30
CA GLY A 759 -3.50 -38.09 56.37
C GLY A 759 -4.97 -37.89 56.00
N ALA A 760 -5.25 -37.35 54.81
CA ALA A 760 -6.62 -37.15 54.33
C ALA A 760 -7.40 -38.47 54.23
N PHE A 761 -6.82 -39.51 53.62
CA PHE A 761 -7.45 -40.83 53.55
C PHE A 761 -7.63 -41.47 54.93
N SER A 762 -6.67 -41.30 55.84
CA SER A 762 -6.78 -41.77 57.22
C SER A 762 -7.98 -41.13 57.94
N MET A 763 -8.23 -39.83 57.76
CA MET A 763 -9.39 -39.17 58.35
C MET A 763 -10.70 -39.70 57.76
N MET A 764 -10.77 -39.92 56.44
CA MET A 764 -11.95 -40.49 55.79
C MET A 764 -12.28 -41.88 56.33
N ILE A 765 -11.28 -42.75 56.47
CA ILE A 765 -11.42 -44.08 57.07
C ILE A 765 -11.85 -43.96 58.53
N GLY A 766 -11.24 -43.05 59.28
CA GLY A 766 -11.57 -42.79 60.68
C GLY A 766 -13.03 -42.39 60.87
N VAL A 767 -13.54 -41.45 60.07
CA VAL A 767 -14.96 -41.01 60.13
C VAL A 767 -15.90 -42.14 59.73
N PHE A 768 -15.54 -42.94 58.72
CA PHE A 768 -16.35 -44.08 58.30
C PHE A 768 -16.48 -45.14 59.41
N LEU A 769 -15.35 -45.52 60.02
CA LEU A 769 -15.34 -46.47 61.14
C LEU A 769 -16.06 -45.90 62.38
N PHE A 770 -15.82 -44.62 62.69
CA PHE A 770 -16.49 -43.93 63.78
C PHE A 770 -18.02 -43.94 63.59
N SER A 771 -18.52 -43.64 62.38
CA SER A 771 -19.95 -43.66 62.07
C SER A 771 -20.57 -45.04 62.31
N ILE A 772 -19.90 -46.12 61.89
CA ILE A 772 -20.37 -47.50 62.12
C ILE A 772 -20.46 -47.79 63.61
N VAL A 773 -19.38 -47.52 64.36
CA VAL A 773 -19.32 -47.79 65.80
C VAL A 773 -20.34 -46.94 66.55
N PHE A 774 -20.44 -45.65 66.24
CA PHE A 774 -21.33 -44.72 66.92
C PHE A 774 -22.81 -45.07 66.71
N LEU A 775 -23.21 -45.46 65.50
CA LEU A 775 -24.60 -45.81 65.21
C LEU A 775 -25.03 -47.17 65.77
N HIS A 776 -24.09 -48.11 65.93
CA HIS A 776 -24.39 -49.48 66.39
C HIS A 776 -23.88 -49.75 67.81
N LEU A 777 -23.51 -48.70 68.55
CA LEU A 777 -23.11 -48.82 69.95
C LEU A 777 -24.36 -49.13 70.79
N LYS A 778 -24.32 -50.23 71.53
CA LYS A 778 -25.38 -50.59 72.47
C LYS A 778 -25.00 -50.06 73.84
N ASP A 779 -25.78 -49.11 74.37
CA ASP A 779 -25.58 -48.58 75.71
C ASP A 779 -25.83 -49.68 76.77
N GLU A 780 -24.98 -49.74 77.80
CA GLU A 780 -25.18 -50.65 78.94
C GLU A 780 -26.21 -50.07 79.91
N ASP A 781 -27.30 -50.82 80.16
CA ASP A 781 -28.36 -50.45 81.11
C ASP A 781 -27.84 -50.39 82.56
N VAL A 782 -27.66 -49.18 83.09
CA VAL A 782 -27.29 -48.97 84.50
C VAL A 782 -28.51 -49.20 85.41
N LYS A 783 -28.47 -50.28 86.20
CA LYS A 783 -29.44 -50.62 87.25
C LYS A 783 -29.58 -49.48 88.28
N LYS A 784 -30.81 -48.98 88.49
CA LYS A 784 -31.19 -48.13 89.63
C LYS A 784 -31.24 -48.97 90.92
N SER A 785 -30.42 -48.65 91.93
CA SER A 785 -30.68 -49.07 93.33
C SER A 785 -31.19 -47.89 94.16
N LYS A 786 -32.34 -48.09 94.82
CA LYS A 786 -32.83 -47.25 95.93
C LYS A 786 -31.85 -47.31 97.11
N ASN A 787 -31.70 -46.20 97.85
CA ASN A 787 -32.17 -46.10 99.25
C ASN A 787 -31.85 -44.72 99.86
N ASP A 788 -32.85 -44.25 100.63
CA ASP A 788 -32.91 -43.24 101.70
C ASP A 788 -32.23 -41.86 101.55
#